data_AF-A0A3Q0GSN1-F1
#
_entry.id   AF-A0A3Q0GSN1-F1
#
_cell.length_a   1.000
_cell.length_b   1.000
_cell.length_c   1.000
_cell.angle_alpha   90.00
_cell.angle_beta   90.00
_cell.angle_gamma   90.00
#
_symmetry.space_group_name_H-M   'P 1'
#
loop_
_entity.id
_entity.type
_entity.pdbx_description
1 polymer ?
#
loop_
_entity_poly.entity_id
_entity_poly.type
_entity_poly.pdbx_seq_one_letter_code
_entity_poly.pdbx_strand_id
1 'polypeptide(L)'
;MNHMEIASSQNSEDLPPLLLKAVEEVIAGKYLNAFLDILHFQSTNAWTPDMLKKIMGYFHDQEVIFTTSTLQISIKNNLENLLNQPKQLLSDFQQTDHQQFQTAMKFLFSSKKHHLELGSVVLDLDGIRERVFQSPGINRTLFLITLEKCFVTLSAMECVDILSQILRVSSVSYLQPAIISNLPKDLQEDAFRNLSVVFKDLYDKTTANAQRALYDWMKQILQKSYSASELNESASWVSAENLWILGRYMVHLPLEEIMKISLTEIKQFISYDNATKQLDTVYDITPELAQAFLERINSSGFDMRNTSTIYRQGHSKWMLEPFAKRLGLLVCFYDDMGEMEATVARVLLHQMIKCNHLRGFQAEVHKLKAQLLDIAMQNQTLNDTLGSLSDAVVGLTSGQLESLSPAAVHNAISTLNQVSGWAKDQIMVLSSKYLTHEKVLSFHNISQMGALVTGISTQSFYSMNPKELSQVIRGTLSQYASDLSPAQQHGILSKMIAPRDFPSSVTDIQGAFFKEVSLSALWKETGFNSSMMKEKELRRSQALYLYELLSKKTAPADLLSTGQLVKGVTCQQIERMSTDSFLNHFRLFEKHLELLSPYQVNCLAWKFWMDSNTSIPPFLLSVLPAQYLESVSDSLCVPFLISLGKTELDLLILDSHKKNAVLQKVQECLNGSIDDEYDVDVLGNLICHLPPAAIRGGMSLQAMAAALHQFKFCHQLSHEQKTEIKSRLIELYGSPRNWTAETTLDIGPFIALLTKDELNVLAEKFPDTILQIAKMAGPAPLPEEFLSTVFETVHNSTVLIAASNHGTGCIGIRAPSSDEIIKLGEANAFWSVQELQCMGTDTFIKNVELLGTVTGFNKSQLIALKEKAKQVWGMLPDWKKYHIISLGYIALALNESEIRELDLNSIDTVAALSQQTEWTPDQATSILQGFLEDSSQTVNELKSFHLAGLGANLCALNTTDIKSIRITEFSAVVSRVGMLTCSTPLLQEFKKMAESVFGIATGWNSSVMHEIGTIAGGLHEEELKALDKDLMPYFQPAAIRHIPAEIFKVLSPEQIANLGPENAAMVTKLQSQYLSALQLQSLQLALDGARTSIQDAQEGAGTTQSMPTPVSSCADGFSAGCSIWLCALFILHPTF
;
A
#
# COMPACT_ATOMS: atom_id res chain seq x y z
N MET A 1 44.74 69.92 -39.28
CA MET A 1 44.90 68.53 -39.78
C MET A 1 44.97 67.61 -38.58
N ASN A 2 44.06 66.62 -38.58
CA ASN A 2 43.97 65.42 -37.75
C ASN A 2 43.69 65.58 -36.25
N HIS A 3 42.39 65.55 -35.91
CA HIS A 3 41.88 64.82 -34.75
C HIS A 3 41.31 63.49 -35.25
N MET A 4 41.79 62.38 -34.68
CA MET A 4 41.24 61.04 -34.87
C MET A 4 40.53 60.67 -33.57
N GLU A 5 39.22 60.80 -33.56
CA GLU A 5 38.34 60.29 -32.51
C GLU A 5 38.21 58.78 -32.66
N ILE A 6 38.41 58.09 -31.55
CA ILE A 6 38.10 56.68 -31.35
C ILE A 6 36.58 56.59 -31.25
N ALA A 7 35.95 55.95 -32.23
CA ALA A 7 34.51 55.71 -32.23
C ALA A 7 34.18 54.60 -31.22
N SER A 8 33.50 54.98 -30.14
CA SER A 8 32.85 54.06 -29.20
C SER A 8 31.45 53.67 -29.69
N SER A 9 31.18 52.36 -29.73
CA SER A 9 29.89 51.69 -29.47
C SER A 9 28.59 52.37 -29.93
N GLN A 10 28.07 51.94 -31.08
CA GLN A 10 26.65 52.02 -31.42
C GLN A 10 26.19 50.62 -31.86
N ASN A 11 25.55 49.86 -30.96
CA ASN A 11 24.76 48.66 -31.30
C ASN A 11 23.84 48.18 -30.15
N SER A 12 23.94 48.73 -28.92
CA SER A 12 23.07 48.32 -27.81
C SER A 12 21.66 48.95 -27.82
N GLU A 13 21.34 49.85 -28.75
CA GLU A 13 20.05 50.58 -28.78
C GLU A 13 18.87 49.79 -29.39
N ASP A 14 19.09 48.56 -29.88
CA ASP A 14 18.12 47.86 -30.72
C ASP A 14 17.43 46.62 -30.06
N LEU A 15 17.82 46.25 -28.83
CA LEU A 15 17.19 45.18 -28.05
C LEU A 15 16.27 45.76 -26.97
N PRO A 16 15.04 45.23 -26.79
CA PRO A 16 14.20 45.56 -25.64
C PRO A 16 14.97 45.35 -24.31
N PRO A 17 14.84 46.25 -23.32
CA PRO A 17 15.63 46.20 -22.09
C PRO A 17 15.58 44.86 -21.35
N LEU A 18 14.41 44.20 -21.34
CA LEU A 18 14.22 42.90 -20.69
C LEU A 18 14.94 41.76 -21.44
N LEU A 19 15.03 41.83 -22.77
CA LEU A 19 15.80 40.87 -23.56
C LEU A 19 17.31 41.14 -23.44
N LEU A 20 17.72 42.41 -23.35
CA LEU A 20 19.12 42.77 -23.10
C LEU A 20 19.58 42.18 -21.77
N LYS A 21 18.78 42.36 -20.70
CA LYS A 21 19.01 41.72 -19.40
C LYS A 21 19.09 40.20 -19.51
N ALA A 22 18.16 39.56 -20.22
CA ALA A 22 18.20 38.10 -20.40
C ALA A 22 19.49 37.63 -21.10
N VAL A 23 19.99 38.38 -22.08
CA VAL A 23 21.24 38.08 -22.79
C VAL A 23 22.45 38.24 -21.86
N GLU A 24 22.49 39.30 -21.05
CA GLU A 24 23.53 39.49 -20.03
C GLU A 24 23.52 38.37 -18.99
N GLU A 25 22.34 37.90 -18.55
CA GLU A 25 22.19 36.76 -17.65
C GLU A 25 22.70 35.46 -18.27
N VAL A 26 22.50 35.24 -19.58
CA VAL A 26 23.10 34.10 -20.31
C VAL A 26 24.63 34.19 -20.31
N ILE A 27 25.20 35.37 -20.58
CA ILE A 27 26.66 35.58 -20.56
C ILE A 27 27.22 35.31 -19.16
N ALA A 28 26.46 35.67 -18.12
CA ALA A 28 26.80 35.41 -16.72
C ALA A 28 26.55 33.96 -16.26
N GLY A 29 26.06 33.08 -17.15
CA GLY A 29 25.75 31.67 -16.83
C GLY A 29 24.47 31.45 -16.02
N LYS A 30 23.63 32.48 -15.86
CA LYS A 30 22.37 32.45 -15.11
C LYS A 30 21.19 32.10 -16.03
N TYR A 31 21.22 30.87 -16.55
CA TYR A 31 20.25 30.41 -17.56
C TYR A 31 18.79 30.40 -17.06
N LEU A 32 18.53 30.10 -15.78
CA LEU A 32 17.18 30.16 -15.21
C LEU A 32 16.63 31.59 -15.23
N ASN A 33 17.43 32.57 -14.80
CA ASN A 33 17.06 33.98 -14.78
C ASN A 33 16.76 34.51 -16.18
N ALA A 34 17.65 34.22 -17.13
CA ALA A 34 17.45 34.55 -18.54
C ALA A 34 16.16 33.93 -19.09
N PHE A 35 15.90 32.65 -18.80
CA PHE A 35 14.68 31.95 -19.20
C PHE A 35 13.43 32.63 -18.64
N LEU A 36 13.44 33.02 -17.36
CA LEU A 36 12.33 33.74 -16.71
C LEU A 36 12.09 35.12 -17.31
N ASP A 37 13.15 35.88 -17.62
CA ASP A 37 13.04 37.19 -18.27
C ASP A 37 12.48 37.07 -19.71
N ILE A 38 12.88 36.02 -20.46
CA ILE A 38 12.33 35.74 -21.81
C ILE A 38 10.86 35.33 -21.71
N LEU A 39 10.50 34.43 -20.78
CA LEU A 39 9.11 34.04 -20.54
C LEU A 39 8.25 35.25 -20.20
N HIS A 40 8.75 36.14 -19.34
CA HIS A 40 8.05 37.36 -18.98
C HIS A 40 7.85 38.27 -20.20
N PHE A 41 8.90 38.46 -21.01
CA PHE A 41 8.83 39.26 -22.23
C PHE A 41 7.74 38.74 -23.19
N GLN A 42 7.71 37.42 -23.43
CA GLN A 42 6.72 36.81 -24.33
C GLN A 42 5.29 36.83 -23.76
N SER A 43 5.13 36.84 -22.44
CA SER A 43 3.80 36.96 -21.82
C SER A 43 3.17 38.34 -22.02
N THR A 44 3.97 39.36 -22.34
CA THR A 44 3.56 40.77 -22.45
C THR A 44 3.77 41.38 -23.83
N ASN A 45 4.61 40.77 -24.69
CA ASN A 45 5.00 41.29 -26.00
C ASN A 45 4.97 40.20 -27.08
N ALA A 46 4.77 40.60 -28.34
CA ALA A 46 4.84 39.69 -29.49
C ALA A 46 6.30 39.37 -29.86
N TRP A 47 6.62 38.09 -30.02
CA TRP A 47 7.93 37.65 -30.49
C TRP A 47 8.06 37.82 -32.01
N THR A 48 9.03 38.60 -32.48
CA THR A 48 9.27 38.78 -33.93
C THR A 48 10.49 37.97 -34.40
N PRO A 49 10.49 37.42 -35.63
CA PRO A 49 11.63 36.65 -36.16
C PRO A 49 12.97 37.39 -36.18
N ASP A 50 12.95 38.72 -36.15
CA ASP A 50 14.13 39.58 -36.15
C ASP A 50 14.80 39.68 -34.76
N MET A 51 14.03 39.54 -33.67
CA MET A 51 14.56 39.61 -32.30
C MET A 51 15.65 38.57 -32.02
N LEU A 52 15.48 37.34 -32.52
CA LEU A 52 16.49 36.29 -32.40
C LEU A 52 17.80 36.70 -33.11
N LYS A 53 17.70 37.31 -34.30
CA LYS A 53 18.90 37.78 -35.04
C LYS A 53 19.63 38.87 -34.26
N LYS A 54 18.90 39.80 -33.64
CA LYS A 54 19.49 40.85 -32.81
C LYS A 54 20.14 40.28 -31.53
N ILE A 55 19.53 39.29 -30.88
CA ILE A 55 20.13 38.56 -29.74
C ILE A 55 21.46 37.90 -30.17
N MET A 56 21.46 37.20 -31.30
CA MET A 56 22.68 36.57 -31.82
C MET A 56 23.76 37.59 -32.21
N GLY A 57 23.36 38.75 -32.76
CA GLY A 57 24.24 39.87 -33.05
C GLY A 57 24.91 40.42 -31.79
N TYR A 58 24.16 40.56 -30.70
CA TYR A 58 24.72 41.01 -29.42
C TYR A 58 25.74 40.03 -28.83
N PHE A 59 25.48 38.72 -28.87
CA PHE A 59 26.48 37.73 -28.43
C PHE A 59 27.78 37.83 -29.25
N HIS A 60 27.65 38.03 -30.57
CA HIS A 60 28.78 38.20 -31.46
C HIS A 60 29.60 39.46 -31.14
N ASP A 61 28.93 40.58 -30.87
CA ASP A 61 29.56 41.85 -30.50
C ASP A 61 30.29 41.79 -29.14
N GLN A 62 29.89 40.87 -28.25
CA GLN A 62 30.54 40.60 -26.96
C GLN A 62 31.63 39.51 -27.02
N GLU A 63 32.03 39.08 -28.23
CA GLU A 63 32.98 37.98 -28.46
C GLU A 63 32.53 36.62 -27.88
N VAL A 64 31.24 36.45 -27.57
CA VAL A 64 30.69 35.20 -27.05
C VAL A 64 30.13 34.35 -28.19
N ILE A 65 30.72 33.18 -28.44
CA ILE A 65 30.32 32.31 -29.55
C ILE A 65 29.14 31.43 -29.13
N PHE A 66 27.92 31.94 -29.32
CA PHE A 66 26.70 31.11 -29.32
C PHE A 66 26.17 30.93 -30.75
N THR A 67 25.58 29.78 -31.01
CA THR A 67 24.64 29.54 -32.11
C THR A 67 23.23 29.40 -31.52
N THR A 68 22.18 29.59 -32.33
CA THR A 68 20.81 29.35 -31.87
C THR A 68 20.63 27.95 -31.27
N SER A 69 21.27 26.93 -31.86
CA SER A 69 21.21 25.55 -31.38
C SER A 69 21.97 25.33 -30.08
N THR A 70 23.14 25.94 -29.89
CA THR A 70 23.94 25.77 -28.66
C THR A 70 23.33 26.52 -27.48
N LEU A 71 22.76 27.72 -27.70
CA LEU A 71 22.00 28.43 -26.68
C LEU A 71 20.79 27.62 -26.23
N GLN A 72 20.04 27.06 -27.18
CA GLN A 72 18.90 26.18 -26.92
C GLN A 72 19.29 24.96 -26.08
N ILE A 73 20.33 24.23 -26.50
CA ILE A 73 20.82 23.06 -25.78
C ILE A 73 21.29 23.44 -24.38
N SER A 74 21.94 24.59 -24.22
CA SER A 74 22.41 25.07 -22.91
C SER A 74 21.25 25.35 -21.95
N ILE A 75 20.21 26.05 -22.41
CA ILE A 75 19.01 26.32 -21.59
C ILE A 75 18.28 25.01 -21.25
N LYS A 76 18.09 24.13 -22.23
CA LYS A 76 17.43 22.84 -22.01
C LYS A 76 18.19 21.98 -21.01
N ASN A 77 19.51 21.82 -21.21
CA ASN A 77 20.35 21.02 -20.33
C ASN A 77 20.42 21.62 -18.93
N ASN A 78 20.45 22.95 -18.79
CA ASN A 78 20.40 23.60 -17.49
C ASN A 78 19.09 23.29 -16.76
N LEU A 79 17.94 23.44 -17.42
CA LEU A 79 16.64 23.11 -16.83
C LEU A 79 16.53 21.61 -16.46
N GLU A 80 17.03 20.72 -17.32
CA GLU A 80 17.06 19.27 -17.02
C GLU A 80 18.02 18.93 -15.88
N ASN A 81 19.15 19.63 -15.75
CA ASN A 81 20.08 19.46 -14.63
C ASN A 81 19.49 19.96 -13.31
N LEU A 82 18.78 21.09 -13.32
CA LEU A 82 18.11 21.63 -12.13
C LEU A 82 17.05 20.67 -11.58
N LEU A 83 16.46 19.81 -12.43
CA LEU A 83 15.54 18.77 -11.95
C LEU A 83 16.24 17.79 -11.01
N ASN A 84 17.53 17.54 -11.20
CA ASN A 84 18.32 16.63 -10.39
C ASN A 84 19.12 17.36 -9.30
N GLN A 85 19.03 18.69 -9.20
CA GLN A 85 19.79 19.51 -8.25
C GLN A 85 18.87 20.50 -7.50
N PRO A 86 17.95 19.99 -6.66
CA PRO A 86 16.95 20.83 -6.02
C PRO A 86 17.53 21.89 -5.07
N LYS A 87 18.71 21.66 -4.46
CA LYS A 87 19.43 22.66 -3.65
C LYS A 87 19.97 23.81 -4.50
N GLN A 88 20.50 23.51 -5.69
CA GLN A 88 20.94 24.55 -6.63
C GLN A 88 19.74 25.39 -7.08
N LEU A 89 18.62 24.73 -7.38
CA LEU A 89 17.37 25.41 -7.72
C LEU A 89 16.89 26.36 -6.62
N LEU A 90 17.06 26.00 -5.34
CA LEU A 90 16.74 26.89 -4.21
C LEU A 90 17.61 28.15 -4.23
N SER A 91 18.93 27.98 -4.37
CA SER A 91 19.88 29.09 -4.49
C SER A 91 19.55 30.00 -5.68
N ASP A 92 19.23 29.40 -6.84
CA ASP A 92 18.89 30.17 -8.04
C ASP A 92 17.61 30.98 -7.81
N PHE A 93 16.58 30.39 -7.18
CA PHE A 93 15.38 31.14 -6.81
C PHE A 93 15.65 32.26 -5.80
N GLN A 94 16.55 32.07 -4.84
CA GLN A 94 16.93 33.14 -3.90
C GLN A 94 17.53 34.35 -4.65
N GLN A 95 18.29 34.10 -5.72
CA GLN A 95 18.94 35.14 -6.53
C GLN A 95 18.02 35.84 -7.54
N THR A 96 16.82 35.32 -7.82
CA THR A 96 15.87 35.98 -8.73
C THR A 96 15.43 37.36 -8.21
N ASP A 97 15.10 38.30 -9.08
CA ASP A 97 14.40 39.52 -8.64
C ASP A 97 12.88 39.29 -8.46
N HIS A 98 12.17 40.32 -8.02
CA HIS A 98 10.72 40.28 -7.79
C HIS A 98 9.92 39.84 -9.04
N GLN A 99 10.29 40.35 -10.22
CA GLN A 99 9.58 40.09 -11.47
C GLN A 99 9.86 38.68 -11.99
N GLN A 100 11.12 38.22 -11.91
CA GLN A 100 11.52 36.86 -12.24
C GLN A 100 10.83 35.85 -11.32
N PHE A 101 10.83 36.09 -10.00
CA PHE A 101 10.16 35.22 -9.02
C PHE A 101 8.66 35.11 -9.29
N GLN A 102 7.97 36.24 -9.52
CA GLN A 102 6.55 36.23 -9.86
C GLN A 102 6.28 35.46 -11.16
N THR A 103 7.15 35.60 -12.15
CA THR A 103 7.03 34.88 -13.44
C THR A 103 7.21 33.38 -13.23
N ALA A 104 8.18 32.95 -12.42
CA ALA A 104 8.39 31.54 -12.08
C ALA A 104 7.19 30.92 -11.36
N MET A 105 6.66 31.60 -10.33
CA MET A 105 5.51 31.10 -9.59
C MET A 105 4.26 31.04 -10.47
N LYS A 106 4.04 32.03 -11.34
CA LYS A 106 2.97 31.97 -12.34
C LYS A 106 3.16 30.78 -13.28
N PHE A 107 4.36 30.56 -13.82
CA PHE A 107 4.62 29.42 -14.69
C PHE A 107 4.33 28.06 -14.01
N LEU A 108 4.79 27.88 -12.78
CA LEU A 108 4.66 26.61 -12.05
C LEU A 108 3.24 26.32 -11.56
N PHE A 109 2.45 27.35 -11.22
CA PHE A 109 1.15 27.17 -10.56
C PHE A 109 -0.06 27.65 -11.40
N SER A 110 0.15 28.30 -12.55
CA SER A 110 -0.92 28.69 -13.49
C SER A 110 -1.53 27.48 -14.20
N SER A 111 -2.84 27.49 -14.46
CA SER A 111 -3.50 26.48 -15.30
C SER A 111 -3.41 26.74 -16.81
N LYS A 112 -2.87 27.90 -17.22
CA LYS A 112 -2.71 28.26 -18.64
C LYS A 112 -1.51 27.54 -19.23
N LYS A 113 -1.68 26.93 -20.40
CA LYS A 113 -0.56 26.45 -21.22
C LYS A 113 0.36 27.61 -21.54
N HIS A 114 1.65 27.44 -21.28
CA HIS A 114 2.66 28.42 -21.68
C HIS A 114 3.39 27.84 -22.89
N HIS A 115 3.61 28.65 -23.91
CA HIS A 115 4.40 28.27 -25.07
C HIS A 115 5.56 29.26 -25.16
N LEU A 116 6.79 28.75 -25.19
CA LEU A 116 7.97 29.57 -25.44
C LEU A 116 8.34 29.42 -26.91
N GLU A 117 8.24 30.50 -27.68
CA GLU A 117 8.64 30.55 -29.09
C GLU A 117 10.02 31.18 -29.22
N LEU A 118 11.07 30.38 -29.39
CA LEU A 118 12.43 30.85 -29.71
C LEU A 118 12.71 30.55 -31.19
N GLY A 119 12.00 31.22 -32.10
CA GLY A 119 12.11 30.95 -33.54
C GLY A 119 11.43 29.65 -33.95
N SER A 120 12.15 28.67 -34.49
CA SER A 120 11.59 27.38 -34.98
C SER A 120 11.41 26.31 -33.90
N VAL A 121 11.48 26.67 -32.62
CA VAL A 121 11.58 25.72 -31.49
C VAL A 121 10.42 25.92 -30.52
N VAL A 122 9.75 24.81 -30.18
CA VAL A 122 8.73 24.73 -29.12
C VAL A 122 9.34 23.97 -27.94
N LEU A 123 9.61 24.66 -26.82
CA LEU A 123 9.92 23.96 -25.56
C LEU A 123 8.61 23.42 -24.96
N ASP A 124 8.60 22.12 -24.64
CA ASP A 124 7.48 21.49 -23.93
C ASP A 124 7.46 21.92 -22.45
N LEU A 125 6.93 23.12 -22.25
CA LEU A 125 6.79 23.74 -20.94
C LEU A 125 5.87 22.95 -20.00
N ASP A 126 4.82 22.33 -20.55
CA ASP A 126 3.90 21.49 -19.78
C ASP A 126 4.63 20.21 -19.29
N GLY A 127 5.41 19.56 -20.16
CA GLY A 127 6.23 18.41 -19.78
C GLY A 127 7.40 18.74 -18.84
N ILE A 128 7.99 19.94 -18.93
CA ILE A 128 8.96 20.42 -17.93
C ILE A 128 8.28 20.60 -16.58
N ARG A 129 7.12 21.28 -16.54
CA ARG A 129 6.36 21.48 -15.32
C ARG A 129 5.94 20.16 -14.67
N GLU A 130 5.49 19.19 -15.45
CA GLU A 130 5.15 17.86 -14.93
C GLU A 130 6.35 17.18 -14.27
N ARG A 131 7.53 17.22 -14.91
CA ARG A 131 8.77 16.65 -14.36
C ARG A 131 9.26 17.36 -13.10
N VAL A 132 9.03 18.68 -13.00
CA VAL A 132 9.37 19.47 -11.79
C VAL A 132 8.66 18.89 -10.56
N PHE A 133 7.36 18.63 -10.63
CA PHE A 133 6.59 18.09 -9.50
C PHE A 133 6.83 16.59 -9.24
N GLN A 134 7.38 15.86 -10.21
CA GLN A 134 7.74 14.44 -10.10
C GLN A 134 9.18 14.20 -9.64
N SER A 135 10.00 15.26 -9.56
CA SER A 135 11.39 15.14 -9.14
C SER A 135 11.53 15.25 -7.61
N PRO A 136 12.25 14.32 -6.96
CA PRO A 136 12.49 14.39 -5.53
C PRO A 136 13.17 15.69 -5.08
N GLY A 137 12.79 16.19 -3.89
CA GLY A 137 13.36 17.40 -3.31
C GLY A 137 12.89 18.72 -3.93
N ILE A 138 12.38 18.77 -5.17
CA ILE A 138 11.94 20.05 -5.75
C ILE A 138 10.73 20.62 -5.00
N ASN A 139 9.77 19.79 -4.60
CA ASN A 139 8.65 20.24 -3.78
C ASN A 139 9.12 20.83 -2.44
N ARG A 140 10.22 20.33 -1.85
CA ARG A 140 10.86 20.94 -0.67
C ARG A 140 11.43 22.31 -1.01
N THR A 141 12.15 22.42 -2.12
CA THR A 141 12.69 23.70 -2.60
C THR A 141 11.58 24.73 -2.82
N LEU A 142 10.48 24.35 -3.47
CA LEU A 142 9.32 25.21 -3.68
C LEU A 142 8.64 25.59 -2.36
N PHE A 143 8.55 24.67 -1.39
CA PHE A 143 8.02 24.96 -0.06
C PHE A 143 8.88 25.99 0.69
N LEU A 144 10.19 25.76 0.77
CA LEU A 144 11.12 26.64 1.49
C LEU A 144 11.16 28.05 0.87
N ILE A 145 11.30 28.15 -0.45
CA ILE A 145 11.34 29.47 -1.11
C ILE A 145 10.00 30.21 -1.00
N THR A 146 8.88 29.49 -0.92
CA THR A 146 7.57 30.12 -0.68
C THR A 146 7.55 30.78 0.69
N LEU A 147 8.05 30.12 1.74
CA LEU A 147 8.13 30.72 3.08
C LEU A 147 9.12 31.87 3.17
N GLU A 148 10.29 31.73 2.54
CA GLU A 148 11.38 32.72 2.61
C GLU A 148 11.06 34.01 1.84
N LYS A 149 10.52 33.87 0.62
CA LYS A 149 10.47 34.97 -0.35
C LYS A 149 9.07 35.37 -0.78
N CYS A 150 8.12 34.43 -0.83
CA CYS A 150 6.79 34.73 -1.37
C CYS A 150 6.09 35.81 -0.54
N PHE A 151 6.02 35.68 0.79
CA PHE A 151 5.30 36.63 1.64
C PHE A 151 5.93 38.04 1.69
N VAL A 152 7.15 38.19 1.17
CA VAL A 152 7.84 39.48 0.99
C VAL A 152 7.58 40.06 -0.41
N THR A 153 7.27 39.21 -1.38
CA THR A 153 7.27 39.53 -2.82
C THR A 153 5.86 39.56 -3.41
N LEU A 154 4.97 38.69 -3.00
CA LEU A 154 3.61 38.56 -3.53
C LEU A 154 2.57 38.83 -2.44
N SER A 155 1.29 38.89 -2.82
CA SER A 155 0.23 39.05 -1.84
C SER A 155 0.13 37.81 -0.94
N ALA A 156 -0.25 37.99 0.33
CA ALA A 156 -0.39 36.89 1.28
C ALA A 156 -1.36 35.80 0.77
N MET A 157 -2.41 36.20 0.03
CA MET A 157 -3.37 35.27 -0.57
C MET A 157 -2.73 34.41 -1.68
N GLU A 158 -1.99 35.02 -2.60
CA GLU A 158 -1.27 34.27 -3.66
C GLU A 158 -0.27 33.27 -3.05
N CYS A 159 0.43 33.67 -1.98
CA CYS A 159 1.37 32.79 -1.29
C CYS A 159 0.69 31.64 -0.56
N VAL A 160 -0.48 31.87 0.05
CA VAL A 160 -1.28 30.80 0.66
C VAL A 160 -1.79 29.83 -0.41
N ASP A 161 -2.20 30.31 -1.58
CA ASP A 161 -2.64 29.46 -2.69
C ASP A 161 -1.50 28.60 -3.26
N ILE A 162 -0.30 29.16 -3.38
CA ILE A 162 0.91 28.41 -3.78
C ILE A 162 1.26 27.37 -2.72
N LEU A 163 1.31 27.78 -1.46
CA LEU A 163 1.64 26.90 -0.33
C LEU A 163 0.62 25.74 -0.21
N SER A 164 -0.66 26.03 -0.43
CA SER A 164 -1.75 25.05 -0.50
C SER A 164 -1.49 24.00 -1.57
N GLN A 165 -1.12 24.42 -2.78
CA GLN A 165 -0.83 23.50 -3.88
C GLN A 165 0.39 22.62 -3.58
N ILE A 166 1.47 23.19 -3.03
CA ILE A 166 2.69 22.45 -2.68
C ILE A 166 2.42 21.42 -1.58
N LEU A 167 1.78 21.83 -0.48
CA LEU A 167 1.52 20.96 0.67
C LEU A 167 0.52 19.84 0.33
N ARG A 168 -0.41 20.04 -0.60
CA ARG A 168 -1.31 18.97 -1.07
C ARG A 168 -0.57 17.84 -1.77
N VAL A 169 0.59 18.11 -2.37
CA VAL A 169 1.41 17.13 -3.08
C VAL A 169 2.41 16.42 -2.15
N SER A 170 2.99 17.11 -1.16
CA SER A 170 4.12 16.54 -0.37
C SER A 170 4.19 17.02 1.10
N SER A 171 3.04 17.19 1.76
CA SER A 171 2.93 17.76 3.13
C SER A 171 3.68 17.03 4.25
N VAL A 172 3.76 15.70 4.20
CA VAL A 172 4.16 14.88 5.36
C VAL A 172 5.61 15.14 5.80
N SER A 173 6.51 15.38 4.84
CA SER A 173 7.94 15.52 5.09
C SER A 173 8.39 16.97 5.33
N TYR A 174 7.52 17.97 5.12
CA TYR A 174 7.91 19.39 5.16
C TYR A 174 7.44 20.12 6.40
N LEU A 175 6.31 19.70 6.98
CA LEU A 175 5.74 20.33 8.16
C LEU A 175 6.41 19.81 9.44
N GLN A 176 7.72 20.05 9.59
CA GLN A 176 8.43 19.74 10.82
C GLN A 176 8.29 20.89 11.83
N PRO A 177 8.32 20.63 13.16
CA PRO A 177 8.17 21.66 14.19
C PRO A 177 9.12 22.86 14.04
N ALA A 178 10.37 22.60 13.65
CA ALA A 178 11.36 23.66 13.41
C ALA A 178 10.93 24.62 12.28
N ILE A 179 10.38 24.09 11.19
CA ILE A 179 9.93 24.91 10.05
C ILE A 179 8.61 25.60 10.36
N ILE A 180 7.71 24.95 11.10
CA ILE A 180 6.44 25.55 11.54
C ILE A 180 6.68 26.83 12.36
N SER A 181 7.76 26.88 13.15
CA SER A 181 8.14 28.09 13.90
C SER A 181 8.44 29.31 13.02
N ASN A 182 8.78 29.09 11.74
CA ASN A 182 9.07 30.11 10.74
C ASN A 182 7.82 30.52 9.93
N LEU A 183 6.65 29.91 10.16
CA LEU A 183 5.42 30.34 9.49
C LEU A 183 5.12 31.82 9.82
N PRO A 184 4.52 32.58 8.88
CA PRO A 184 4.17 33.97 9.11
C PRO A 184 3.27 34.13 10.34
N LYS A 185 3.66 35.03 11.26
CA LYS A 185 2.95 35.26 12.53
C LYS A 185 1.91 36.36 12.48
N ASP A 186 1.94 37.17 11.41
CA ASP A 186 1.08 38.33 11.20
C ASP A 186 0.45 38.23 9.80
N LEU A 187 -0.57 37.37 9.68
CA LEU A 187 -1.36 37.19 8.46
C LEU A 187 -2.66 37.99 8.52
N GLN A 188 -3.12 38.47 7.37
CA GLN A 188 -4.50 38.97 7.24
C GLN A 188 -5.51 37.85 7.51
N GLU A 189 -6.69 38.21 8.01
CA GLU A 189 -7.69 37.24 8.47
C GLU A 189 -8.05 36.19 7.41
N ASP A 190 -8.31 36.61 6.17
CA ASP A 190 -8.65 35.70 5.06
C ASP A 190 -7.50 34.74 4.71
N ALA A 191 -6.27 35.24 4.68
CA ALA A 191 -5.08 34.42 4.39
C ALA A 191 -4.84 33.39 5.50
N PHE A 192 -4.98 33.79 6.77
CA PHE A 192 -4.90 32.88 7.91
C PHE A 192 -5.99 31.82 7.88
N ARG A 193 -7.24 32.19 7.56
CA ARG A 193 -8.36 31.27 7.44
C ARG A 193 -8.13 30.24 6.33
N ASN A 194 -7.71 30.68 5.15
CA ASN A 194 -7.43 29.78 4.03
C ASN A 194 -6.28 28.81 4.35
N LEU A 195 -5.20 29.29 4.95
CA LEU A 195 -4.08 28.43 5.34
C LEU A 195 -4.48 27.43 6.44
N SER A 196 -5.32 27.86 7.38
CA SER A 196 -5.88 26.97 8.41
C SER A 196 -6.73 25.85 7.82
N VAL A 197 -7.49 26.11 6.73
CA VAL A 197 -8.23 25.06 6.01
C VAL A 197 -7.27 24.04 5.40
N VAL A 198 -6.17 24.49 4.79
CA VAL A 198 -5.13 23.59 4.25
C VAL A 198 -4.56 22.69 5.36
N PHE A 199 -4.21 23.25 6.52
CA PHE A 199 -3.68 22.43 7.62
C PHE A 199 -4.68 21.45 8.21
N LYS A 200 -6.00 21.72 8.12
CA LYS A 200 -7.03 20.75 8.47
C LYS A 200 -7.09 19.61 7.46
N ASP A 201 -7.07 19.93 6.16
CA ASP A 201 -7.08 18.92 5.08
C ASP A 201 -5.86 17.98 5.18
N LEU A 202 -4.77 18.45 5.78
CA LEU A 202 -3.50 17.74 5.90
C LEU A 202 -3.28 17.07 7.25
N TYR A 203 -4.20 17.19 8.20
CA TYR A 203 -4.00 16.73 9.57
C TYR A 203 -3.54 15.26 9.63
N ASP A 204 -4.24 14.35 8.95
CA ASP A 204 -3.91 12.92 8.92
C ASP A 204 -2.56 12.60 8.25
N LYS A 205 -2.02 13.53 7.47
CA LYS A 205 -0.74 13.44 6.76
C LYS A 205 0.41 14.09 7.54
N THR A 206 0.19 14.60 8.75
CA THR A 206 1.24 15.26 9.55
C THR A 206 1.57 14.44 10.79
N THR A 207 2.80 14.58 11.28
CA THR A 207 3.25 13.93 12.51
C THR A 207 2.55 14.55 13.73
N ALA A 208 2.39 13.81 14.82
CA ALA A 208 1.76 14.28 16.05
C ALA A 208 2.47 15.52 16.63
N ASN A 209 3.82 15.55 16.59
CA ASN A 209 4.56 16.74 17.00
C ASN A 209 4.31 17.94 16.07
N ALA A 210 4.18 17.71 14.76
CA ALA A 210 3.85 18.76 13.81
C ALA A 210 2.42 19.28 14.01
N GLN A 211 1.46 18.39 14.29
CA GLN A 211 0.09 18.77 14.61
C GLN A 211 0.05 19.67 15.85
N ARG A 212 0.80 19.30 16.89
CA ARG A 212 0.93 20.12 18.10
C ARG A 212 1.55 21.48 17.81
N ALA A 213 2.63 21.54 17.04
CA ALA A 213 3.28 22.80 16.67
C ALA A 213 2.38 23.70 15.81
N LEU A 214 1.61 23.13 14.87
CA LEU A 214 0.63 23.87 14.08
C LEU A 214 -0.49 24.42 14.95
N TYR A 215 -0.99 23.63 15.91
CA TYR A 215 -1.95 24.12 16.91
C TYR A 215 -1.38 25.30 17.69
N ASP A 216 -0.14 25.21 18.19
CA ASP A 216 0.49 26.29 18.95
C ASP A 216 0.66 27.57 18.10
N TRP A 217 0.99 27.43 16.81
CA TRP A 217 1.01 28.55 15.85
C TRP A 217 -0.38 29.18 15.65
N MET A 218 -1.41 28.37 15.42
CA MET A 218 -2.80 28.86 15.27
C MET A 218 -3.27 29.56 16.55
N LYS A 219 -3.00 28.96 17.71
CA LYS A 219 -3.32 29.52 19.03
C LYS A 219 -2.68 30.89 19.21
N GLN A 220 -1.41 31.06 18.86
CA GLN A 220 -0.72 32.34 18.99
C GLN A 220 -1.42 33.46 18.20
N ILE A 221 -1.87 33.19 16.98
CA ILE A 221 -2.56 34.17 16.13
C ILE A 221 -3.97 34.48 16.69
N LEU A 222 -4.72 33.44 17.07
CA LEU A 222 -6.07 33.59 17.62
C LEU A 222 -6.11 34.31 18.98
N GLN A 223 -5.05 34.19 19.80
CA GLN A 223 -4.96 34.92 21.08
C GLN A 223 -4.62 36.41 20.88
N LYS A 224 -3.84 36.75 19.85
CA LYS A 224 -3.50 38.15 19.53
C LYS A 224 -4.74 38.97 19.15
N SER A 225 -5.67 38.40 18.38
CA SER A 225 -6.91 39.08 18.00
C SER A 225 -7.84 39.35 19.20
N TYR A 226 -7.76 38.53 20.25
CA TYR A 226 -8.50 38.70 21.51
C TYR A 226 -7.88 39.74 22.45
N SER A 227 -6.55 39.91 22.41
CA SER A 227 -5.79 40.80 23.30
C SER A 227 -6.03 42.31 23.07
N ALA A 228 -6.90 42.69 22.12
CA ALA A 228 -7.18 44.08 21.75
C ALA A 228 -8.40 44.70 22.46
N SER A 229 -9.23 43.95 23.21
CA SER A 229 -10.47 44.56 23.76
C SER A 229 -10.97 44.18 25.16
N GLU A 230 -10.70 43.03 25.78
CA GLU A 230 -11.30 42.71 27.09
C GLU A 230 -10.40 41.86 28.00
N LEU A 231 -9.64 42.51 28.89
CA LEU A 231 -8.90 41.83 29.97
C LEU A 231 -9.81 41.63 31.19
N ASN A 232 -10.46 40.47 31.25
CA ASN A 232 -10.75 39.79 32.51
C ASN A 232 -9.89 38.52 32.54
N GLU A 233 -8.99 38.39 33.52
CA GLU A 233 -8.07 37.24 33.66
C GLU A 233 -8.77 35.87 33.78
N SER A 234 -10.11 35.86 33.91
CA SER A 234 -10.95 34.66 34.00
C SER A 234 -11.65 34.25 32.69
N ALA A 235 -11.61 35.05 31.62
CA ALA A 235 -12.32 34.76 30.38
C ALA A 235 -11.47 33.92 29.42
N SER A 236 -12.04 32.82 28.91
CA SER A 236 -11.39 32.01 27.87
C SER A 236 -11.28 32.82 26.57
N TRP A 237 -10.13 32.70 25.90
CA TRP A 237 -9.92 33.29 24.57
C TRP A 237 -10.67 32.53 23.47
N VAL A 238 -11.22 31.35 23.77
CA VAL A 238 -11.84 30.45 22.79
C VAL A 238 -13.31 30.84 22.57
N SER A 239 -13.58 31.44 21.42
CA SER A 239 -14.94 31.70 20.90
C SER A 239 -15.43 30.56 19.99
N ALA A 240 -16.71 30.59 19.60
CA ALA A 240 -17.27 29.68 18.59
C ALA A 240 -16.49 29.76 17.26
N GLU A 241 -16.09 30.97 16.87
CA GLU A 241 -15.29 31.21 15.67
C GLU A 241 -13.91 30.56 15.76
N ASN A 242 -13.26 30.65 16.93
CA ASN A 242 -11.97 30.02 17.16
C ASN A 242 -12.08 28.50 17.07
N LEU A 243 -13.16 27.89 17.57
CA LEU A 243 -13.40 26.46 17.42
C LEU A 243 -13.58 26.09 15.94
N TRP A 244 -14.34 26.84 15.15
CA TRP A 244 -14.46 26.58 13.70
C TRP A 244 -13.13 26.73 12.95
N ILE A 245 -12.32 27.73 13.31
CA ILE A 245 -10.99 27.92 12.72
C ILE A 245 -10.02 26.81 13.14
N LEU A 246 -10.04 26.34 14.38
CA LEU A 246 -9.22 25.21 14.82
C LEU A 246 -9.61 23.91 14.11
N GLY A 247 -10.89 23.71 13.82
CA GLY A 247 -11.34 22.46 13.22
C GLY A 247 -10.97 21.28 14.12
N ARG A 248 -10.29 20.28 13.55
CA ARG A 248 -9.79 19.12 14.30
C ARG A 248 -8.71 19.46 15.33
N TYR A 249 -7.91 20.51 15.14
CA TYR A 249 -6.86 20.92 16.09
C TYR A 249 -7.41 21.30 17.48
N MET A 250 -8.73 21.40 17.63
CA MET A 250 -9.37 21.55 18.94
C MET A 250 -9.04 20.41 19.92
N VAL A 251 -8.64 19.23 19.44
CA VAL A 251 -8.19 18.11 20.29
C VAL A 251 -6.91 18.42 21.08
N HIS A 252 -6.19 19.49 20.74
CA HIS A 252 -5.00 19.92 21.47
C HIS A 252 -5.30 20.99 22.53
N LEU A 253 -6.56 21.41 22.68
CA LEU A 253 -6.96 22.36 23.71
C LEU A 253 -6.73 21.77 25.11
N PRO A 254 -6.12 22.52 26.04
CA PRO A 254 -6.02 22.10 27.43
C PRO A 254 -7.41 21.91 28.05
N LEU A 255 -7.56 20.89 28.90
CA LEU A 255 -8.79 20.61 29.64
C LEU A 255 -9.33 21.86 30.38
N GLU A 256 -8.43 22.58 31.05
CA GLU A 256 -8.76 23.81 31.77
C GLU A 256 -9.33 24.90 30.85
N GLU A 257 -8.85 24.98 29.61
CA GLU A 257 -9.31 25.97 28.64
C GLU A 257 -10.72 25.61 28.15
N ILE A 258 -10.98 24.33 27.88
CA ILE A 258 -12.31 23.82 27.48
C ILE A 258 -13.35 24.17 28.54
N MET A 259 -13.02 23.96 29.82
CA MET A 259 -13.94 24.24 30.93
C MET A 259 -14.20 25.74 31.14
N LYS A 260 -13.33 26.62 30.65
CA LYS A 260 -13.48 28.08 30.73
C LYS A 260 -14.24 28.70 29.54
N ILE A 261 -14.44 27.98 28.43
CA ILE A 261 -15.16 28.48 27.22
C ILE A 261 -16.52 29.06 27.63
N SER A 262 -16.87 30.30 27.28
CA SER A 262 -18.17 30.88 27.67
C SER A 262 -19.37 29.99 27.30
N LEU A 263 -20.38 29.89 28.18
CA LEU A 263 -21.61 29.11 27.91
C LEU A 263 -22.35 29.61 26.66
N THR A 264 -22.26 30.91 26.36
CA THR A 264 -22.84 31.49 25.14
C THR A 264 -22.08 31.03 23.89
N GLU A 265 -20.76 31.04 23.95
CA GLU A 265 -19.87 30.66 22.84
C GLU A 265 -19.99 29.17 22.51
N ILE A 266 -19.96 28.29 23.52
CA ILE A 266 -20.10 26.84 23.28
C ILE A 266 -21.50 26.50 22.75
N LYS A 267 -22.54 27.20 23.24
CA LYS A 267 -23.90 27.07 22.72
C LYS A 267 -23.99 27.52 21.27
N GLN A 268 -23.33 28.63 20.93
CA GLN A 268 -23.25 29.12 19.58
C GLN A 268 -22.56 28.10 18.68
N PHE A 269 -21.38 27.60 19.06
CA PHE A 269 -20.65 26.56 18.33
C PHE A 269 -21.55 25.35 18.02
N ILE A 270 -22.13 24.72 19.03
CA ILE A 270 -22.92 23.48 18.87
C ILE A 270 -24.27 23.68 18.15
N SER A 271 -24.74 24.92 18.05
CA SER A 271 -26.02 25.25 17.39
C SER A 271 -25.94 25.34 15.87
N TYR A 272 -24.75 25.46 15.28
CA TYR A 272 -24.57 25.51 13.82
C TYR A 272 -24.34 24.13 13.21
N ASP A 273 -24.93 23.89 12.03
CA ASP A 273 -24.80 22.62 11.30
C ASP A 273 -23.34 22.25 10.98
N ASN A 274 -22.45 23.24 10.89
CA ASN A 274 -21.03 23.03 10.59
C ASN A 274 -20.26 22.40 11.76
N ALA A 275 -20.73 22.56 13.00
CA ALA A 275 -20.08 21.95 14.17
C ALA A 275 -20.17 20.43 14.14
N THR A 276 -21.28 19.87 13.64
CA THR A 276 -21.40 18.42 13.43
C THR A 276 -20.31 17.90 12.49
N LYS A 277 -20.16 18.54 11.33
CA LYS A 277 -19.15 18.13 10.33
C LYS A 277 -17.74 18.20 10.89
N GLN A 278 -17.46 19.19 11.73
CA GLN A 278 -16.16 19.30 12.39
C GLN A 278 -15.96 18.23 13.46
N LEU A 279 -16.94 18.01 14.35
CA LEU A 279 -16.89 16.98 15.39
C LEU A 279 -16.90 15.56 14.81
N ASP A 280 -17.31 15.38 13.56
CA ASP A 280 -17.14 14.12 12.84
C ASP A 280 -15.69 13.82 12.45
N THR A 281 -14.78 14.79 12.53
CA THR A 281 -13.38 14.66 12.09
C THR A 281 -12.38 14.45 13.24
N VAL A 282 -12.79 14.58 14.51
CA VAL A 282 -11.92 14.48 15.69
C VAL A 282 -11.61 13.03 16.11
N TYR A 283 -11.05 12.24 15.19
CA TYR A 283 -10.82 10.81 15.39
C TYR A 283 -9.86 10.44 16.53
N ASP A 284 -9.06 11.40 16.97
CA ASP A 284 -8.00 11.29 17.98
C ASP A 284 -8.34 12.03 19.29
N ILE A 285 -9.59 12.43 19.48
CA ILE A 285 -10.04 12.98 20.76
C ILE A 285 -9.92 11.92 21.87
N THR A 286 -9.38 12.32 23.03
CA THR A 286 -9.28 11.44 24.20
C THR A 286 -10.57 11.46 25.03
N PRO A 287 -10.85 10.42 25.84
CA PRO A 287 -12.02 10.38 26.72
C PRO A 287 -12.14 11.63 27.61
N GLU A 288 -11.04 12.11 28.19
CA GLU A 288 -11.04 13.25 29.10
C GLU A 288 -11.45 14.54 28.38
N LEU A 289 -10.92 14.76 27.18
CA LEU A 289 -11.26 15.95 26.37
C LEU A 289 -12.69 15.88 25.87
N ALA A 290 -13.13 14.72 25.39
CA ALA A 290 -14.50 14.52 24.95
C ALA A 290 -15.49 14.78 26.09
N GLN A 291 -15.20 14.27 27.28
CA GLN A 291 -16.00 14.48 28.47
C GLN A 291 -16.08 15.96 28.87
N ALA A 292 -14.97 16.69 28.86
CA ALA A 292 -14.98 18.13 29.14
C ALA A 292 -15.84 18.92 28.14
N PHE A 293 -15.80 18.58 26.85
CA PHE A 293 -16.70 19.18 25.86
C PHE A 293 -18.16 18.83 26.13
N LEU A 294 -18.47 17.56 26.43
CA LEU A 294 -19.84 17.12 26.74
C LEU A 294 -20.39 17.84 27.98
N GLU A 295 -19.62 17.93 29.06
CA GLU A 295 -19.99 18.65 30.28
C GLU A 295 -20.24 20.13 30.01
N ARG A 296 -19.38 20.76 29.20
CA ARG A 296 -19.53 22.17 28.86
C ARG A 296 -20.74 22.44 27.97
N ILE A 297 -21.01 21.56 27.01
CA ILE A 297 -22.20 21.61 26.15
C ILE A 297 -23.46 21.46 27.00
N ASN A 298 -23.51 20.46 27.89
CA ASN A 298 -24.64 20.21 28.79
C ASN A 298 -24.92 21.45 29.66
N SER A 299 -23.87 22.04 30.22
CA SER A 299 -23.95 23.24 31.07
C SER A 299 -24.47 24.49 30.34
N SER A 300 -24.42 24.51 28.99
CA SER A 300 -24.90 25.65 28.19
C SER A 300 -26.43 25.70 28.05
N GLY A 301 -27.13 24.73 28.64
CA GLY A 301 -28.57 24.53 28.47
C GLY A 301 -28.93 23.84 27.15
N PHE A 302 -27.96 23.19 26.51
CA PHE A 302 -28.19 22.29 25.38
C PHE A 302 -28.63 20.93 25.92
N ASP A 303 -29.91 20.60 25.78
CA ASP A 303 -30.45 19.32 26.22
C ASP A 303 -30.00 18.20 25.25
N MET A 304 -29.02 17.42 25.70
CA MET A 304 -28.48 16.26 24.97
C MET A 304 -29.42 15.05 24.98
N ARG A 305 -30.44 15.00 25.85
CA ARG A 305 -31.42 13.91 25.92
C ARG A 305 -32.62 14.14 24.98
N ASN A 306 -32.91 15.39 24.66
CA ASN A 306 -34.04 15.74 23.82
C ASN A 306 -33.83 15.32 22.35
N THR A 307 -34.64 14.38 21.89
CA THR A 307 -34.58 13.85 20.52
C THR A 307 -34.87 14.91 19.46
N SER A 308 -35.59 16.01 19.78
CA SER A 308 -35.86 17.10 18.83
C SER A 308 -34.69 18.10 18.66
N THR A 309 -33.82 18.22 19.66
CA THR A 309 -32.53 18.92 19.52
C THR A 309 -31.51 18.03 18.81
N ILE A 310 -31.63 16.72 18.92
CA ILE A 310 -30.85 15.75 18.15
C ILE A 310 -31.38 15.56 16.70
N TYR A 311 -32.65 15.86 16.45
CA TYR A 311 -33.34 15.55 15.20
C TYR A 311 -34.25 16.72 14.81
N ARG A 312 -33.77 17.62 13.94
CA ARG A 312 -34.66 18.62 13.34
C ARG A 312 -35.50 17.93 12.26
N GLN A 313 -36.76 17.61 12.56
CA GLN A 313 -37.72 17.09 11.58
C GLN A 313 -37.91 18.08 10.42
N GLY A 314 -37.37 17.74 9.24
CA GLY A 314 -37.89 18.26 7.98
C GLY A 314 -39.22 17.57 7.68
N HIS A 315 -40.31 18.32 7.59
CA HIS A 315 -41.61 17.80 7.18
C HIS A 315 -41.60 17.39 5.70
N SER A 316 -41.29 16.12 5.40
CA SER A 316 -41.76 15.46 4.16
C SER A 316 -41.78 13.95 4.33
N LYS A 317 -42.98 13.39 4.13
CA LYS A 317 -43.25 11.95 4.06
C LYS A 317 -42.61 11.47 2.74
N TRP A 318 -41.72 10.48 2.84
CA TRP A 318 -40.95 9.84 1.74
C TRP A 318 -39.73 10.64 1.24
N MET A 319 -38.64 9.90 1.01
CA MET A 319 -37.28 10.28 0.55
C MET A 319 -36.20 10.58 1.61
N LEU A 320 -35.01 10.09 1.25
CA LEU A 320 -33.73 10.03 1.96
C LEU A 320 -33.18 11.42 2.34
N GLU A 321 -32.57 11.48 3.52
CA GLU A 321 -31.95 12.61 4.26
C GLU A 321 -32.90 13.70 4.81
N PRO A 322 -32.98 13.85 6.15
CA PRO A 322 -32.26 14.96 6.81
C PRO A 322 -31.95 14.74 8.33
N PHE A 323 -30.71 14.47 8.78
CA PHE A 323 -30.42 14.34 10.23
C PHE A 323 -29.22 15.18 10.70
N ALA A 324 -29.49 16.29 11.41
CA ALA A 324 -28.48 17.12 12.06
C ALA A 324 -27.91 16.42 13.32
N LYS A 325 -26.81 15.66 13.18
CA LYS A 325 -26.15 14.91 14.28
C LYS A 325 -25.27 15.82 15.17
N ARG A 326 -25.88 16.60 16.05
CA ARG A 326 -25.21 17.72 16.75
C ARG A 326 -23.95 17.39 17.59
N LEU A 327 -23.71 16.14 18.00
CA LEU A 327 -22.54 15.79 18.83
C LEU A 327 -21.33 15.22 18.04
N GLY A 328 -21.47 14.90 16.75
CA GLY A 328 -20.40 14.25 15.98
C GLY A 328 -19.83 13.01 16.70
N LEU A 329 -18.49 12.90 16.79
CA LEU A 329 -17.81 11.80 17.50
C LEU A 329 -17.85 11.92 19.03
N LEU A 330 -18.29 13.04 19.61
CA LEU A 330 -18.44 13.14 21.07
C LEU A 330 -19.47 12.14 21.60
N VAL A 331 -20.42 11.71 20.77
CA VAL A 331 -21.42 10.69 21.14
C VAL A 331 -20.77 9.35 21.55
N CYS A 332 -19.55 9.09 21.12
CA CYS A 332 -18.81 7.86 21.44
C CYS A 332 -18.35 7.80 22.91
N PHE A 333 -18.44 8.91 23.62
CA PHE A 333 -18.04 9.08 25.02
C PHE A 333 -19.21 9.48 25.92
N TYR A 334 -20.44 9.25 25.46
CA TYR A 334 -21.64 9.59 26.21
C TYR A 334 -21.75 8.77 27.50
N ASP A 335 -21.94 9.43 28.64
CA ASP A 335 -21.90 8.81 29.98
C ASP A 335 -23.24 8.88 30.74
N ASP A 336 -24.13 9.79 30.37
CA ASP A 336 -25.40 10.05 31.07
C ASP A 336 -26.51 9.04 30.74
N MET A 337 -26.35 7.79 31.20
CA MET A 337 -27.31 6.70 30.97
C MET A 337 -28.46 6.60 31.98
N GLY A 338 -28.48 7.44 33.03
CA GLY A 338 -29.47 7.37 34.10
C GLY A 338 -30.88 7.74 33.62
N GLU A 339 -31.86 6.83 33.78
CA GLU A 339 -33.27 7.01 33.39
C GLU A 339 -33.48 7.21 31.86
N MET A 340 -32.61 6.65 31.03
CA MET A 340 -32.71 6.77 29.57
C MET A 340 -33.84 5.91 28.97
N GLU A 341 -34.69 6.51 28.13
CA GLU A 341 -35.72 5.79 27.37
C GLU A 341 -35.11 4.99 26.19
N ALA A 342 -35.72 3.85 25.87
CA ALA A 342 -35.29 2.99 24.76
C ALA A 342 -35.27 3.70 23.38
N THR A 343 -36.13 4.70 23.18
CA THR A 343 -36.15 5.53 21.96
C THR A 343 -34.91 6.40 21.84
N VAL A 344 -34.48 7.01 22.94
CA VAL A 344 -33.26 7.83 23.02
C VAL A 344 -32.03 6.96 22.80
N ALA A 345 -31.98 5.77 23.41
CA ALA A 345 -30.88 4.82 23.23
C ALA A 345 -30.68 4.44 21.75
N ARG A 346 -31.76 4.15 21.00
CA ARG A 346 -31.67 3.86 19.55
C ARG A 346 -31.14 5.03 18.74
N VAL A 347 -31.54 6.26 19.09
CA VAL A 347 -31.06 7.47 18.42
C VAL A 347 -29.56 7.67 18.68
N LEU A 348 -29.08 7.41 19.90
CA LEU A 348 -27.64 7.45 20.22
C LEU A 348 -26.87 6.36 19.47
N LEU A 349 -27.36 5.12 19.47
CA LEU A 349 -26.74 4.02 18.69
C LEU A 349 -26.59 4.38 17.21
N HIS A 350 -27.60 4.99 16.59
CA HIS A 350 -27.51 5.45 15.21
C HIS A 350 -26.51 6.59 14.98
N GLN A 351 -26.23 7.42 15.99
CA GLN A 351 -25.15 8.41 15.90
C GLN A 351 -23.77 7.77 16.05
N MET A 352 -23.67 6.71 16.83
CA MET A 352 -22.42 5.99 17.10
C MET A 352 -21.87 5.16 15.93
N ILE A 353 -22.54 5.14 14.77
CA ILE A 353 -22.00 4.51 13.54
C ILE A 353 -20.59 5.01 13.23
N LYS A 354 -20.35 6.31 13.42
CA LYS A 354 -19.07 6.95 13.11
C LYS A 354 -17.97 6.65 14.13
N CYS A 355 -18.28 6.03 15.28
CA CYS A 355 -17.30 5.74 16.33
C CYS A 355 -16.24 4.73 15.89
N ASN A 356 -16.51 3.96 14.84
CA ASN A 356 -15.51 3.09 14.20
C ASN A 356 -14.30 3.88 13.63
N HIS A 357 -14.45 5.18 13.36
CA HIS A 357 -13.36 6.03 12.89
C HIS A 357 -12.40 6.48 14.00
N LEU A 358 -12.73 6.29 15.28
CA LEU A 358 -11.84 6.66 16.39
C LEU A 358 -10.54 5.85 16.33
N ARG A 359 -9.41 6.55 16.49
CA ARG A 359 -8.05 5.97 16.44
C ARG A 359 -7.67 5.22 17.73
N GLY A 360 -8.55 5.18 18.74
CA GLY A 360 -8.38 4.48 20.01
C GLY A 360 -9.72 4.19 20.70
N PHE A 361 -9.69 3.62 21.91
CA PHE A 361 -10.86 3.48 22.80
C PHE A 361 -12.04 2.64 22.27
N GLN A 362 -11.78 1.75 21.30
CA GLN A 362 -12.87 0.96 20.71
C GLN A 362 -13.51 0.01 21.74
N ALA A 363 -12.76 -0.49 22.72
CA ALA A 363 -13.34 -1.33 23.77
C ALA A 363 -14.40 -0.56 24.59
N GLU A 364 -14.12 0.68 24.97
CA GLU A 364 -15.04 1.59 25.64
C GLU A 364 -16.26 1.89 24.78
N VAL A 365 -16.05 2.13 23.47
CA VAL A 365 -17.15 2.33 22.51
C VAL A 365 -18.01 1.07 22.39
N HIS A 366 -17.40 -0.11 22.29
CA HIS A 366 -18.13 -1.39 22.22
C HIS A 366 -18.92 -1.65 23.50
N LYS A 367 -18.34 -1.33 24.66
CA LYS A 367 -19.01 -1.40 25.96
C LYS A 367 -20.21 -0.46 26.03
N LEU A 368 -20.05 0.81 25.63
CA LEU A 368 -21.14 1.78 25.58
C LEU A 368 -22.23 1.33 24.60
N LYS A 369 -21.87 0.83 23.41
CA LYS A 369 -22.81 0.25 22.45
C LYS A 369 -23.58 -0.92 23.06
N ALA A 370 -22.91 -1.81 23.78
CA ALA A 370 -23.56 -2.94 24.44
C ALA A 370 -24.56 -2.48 25.52
N GLN A 371 -24.19 -1.49 26.35
CA GLN A 371 -25.08 -0.93 27.37
C GLN A 371 -26.30 -0.23 26.75
N LEU A 372 -26.09 0.57 25.70
CA LEU A 372 -27.17 1.23 24.97
C LEU A 372 -28.06 0.23 24.22
N LEU A 373 -27.49 -0.86 23.72
CA LEU A 373 -28.22 -1.96 23.09
C LEU A 373 -29.17 -2.63 24.11
N ASP A 374 -28.68 -2.91 25.33
CA ASP A 374 -29.50 -3.47 26.40
C ASP A 374 -30.68 -2.55 26.75
N ILE A 375 -30.46 -1.23 26.84
CA ILE A 375 -31.53 -0.24 27.07
C ILE A 375 -32.49 -0.17 25.88
N ALA A 376 -31.97 -0.13 24.65
CA ALA A 376 -32.75 -0.05 23.42
C ALA A 376 -33.69 -1.27 23.23
N MET A 377 -33.33 -2.41 23.81
CA MET A 377 -34.09 -3.66 23.78
C MET A 377 -35.11 -3.81 24.93
N GLN A 378 -35.12 -2.92 25.93
CA GLN A 378 -36.07 -3.00 27.03
C GLN A 378 -37.52 -2.92 26.54
N ASN A 379 -38.35 -3.88 26.99
CA ASN A 379 -39.78 -3.98 26.67
C ASN A 379 -40.10 -4.16 25.16
N GLN A 380 -39.16 -4.66 24.36
CA GLN A 380 -39.33 -4.88 22.92
C GLN A 380 -38.79 -6.25 22.50
N THR A 381 -39.22 -6.75 21.35
CA THR A 381 -38.64 -7.98 20.76
C THR A 381 -37.55 -7.61 19.75
N LEU A 382 -36.49 -8.43 19.68
CA LEU A 382 -35.40 -8.22 18.71
C LEU A 382 -35.91 -8.21 17.26
N ASN A 383 -36.97 -8.96 16.96
CA ASN A 383 -37.62 -8.97 15.65
C ASN A 383 -38.16 -7.59 15.24
N ASP A 384 -38.73 -6.84 16.19
CA ASP A 384 -39.36 -5.55 15.91
C ASP A 384 -38.33 -4.42 15.86
N THR A 385 -37.23 -4.54 16.61
CA THR A 385 -36.25 -3.46 16.77
C THR A 385 -35.04 -3.56 15.85
N LEU A 386 -34.78 -4.70 15.19
CA LEU A 386 -33.54 -4.94 14.43
C LEU A 386 -33.14 -3.79 13.48
N GLY A 387 -34.08 -3.30 12.66
CA GLY A 387 -33.82 -2.20 11.71
C GLY A 387 -33.58 -0.82 12.37
N SER A 388 -33.77 -0.69 13.68
CA SER A 388 -33.54 0.55 14.44
C SER A 388 -32.27 0.54 15.28
N LEU A 389 -31.56 -0.60 15.34
CA LEU A 389 -30.35 -0.77 16.15
C LEU A 389 -29.07 -0.31 15.44
N SER A 390 -29.16 0.08 14.17
CA SER A 390 -28.05 0.60 13.39
C SER A 390 -26.87 -0.38 13.33
N ASP A 391 -25.63 0.04 13.57
CA ASP A 391 -24.43 -0.81 13.54
C ASP A 391 -24.16 -1.54 14.87
N ALA A 392 -24.91 -1.22 15.93
CA ALA A 392 -24.84 -1.92 17.22
C ALA A 392 -25.27 -3.40 17.11
N VAL A 393 -25.96 -3.76 16.02
CA VAL A 393 -26.32 -5.14 15.68
C VAL A 393 -25.12 -6.08 15.60
N VAL A 394 -23.91 -5.58 15.32
CA VAL A 394 -22.66 -6.36 15.35
C VAL A 394 -22.32 -6.84 16.77
N GLY A 395 -22.84 -6.17 17.81
CA GLY A 395 -22.68 -6.60 19.21
C GLY A 395 -23.58 -7.77 19.61
N LEU A 396 -24.52 -8.20 18.76
CA LEU A 396 -25.41 -9.33 19.02
C LEU A 396 -24.67 -10.66 18.81
N THR A 397 -24.92 -11.64 19.68
CA THR A 397 -24.32 -12.97 19.50
C THR A 397 -25.00 -13.72 18.34
N SER A 398 -24.28 -14.64 17.71
CA SER A 398 -24.83 -15.48 16.64
C SER A 398 -26.06 -16.29 17.10
N GLY A 399 -26.13 -16.69 18.36
CA GLY A 399 -27.33 -17.31 18.95
C GLY A 399 -28.53 -16.36 19.04
N GLN A 400 -28.31 -15.08 19.37
CA GLN A 400 -29.38 -14.06 19.33
C GLN A 400 -29.86 -13.83 17.88
N LEU A 401 -28.93 -13.73 16.93
CA LEU A 401 -29.27 -13.58 15.51
C LEU A 401 -29.99 -14.81 14.95
N GLU A 402 -29.64 -16.01 15.40
CA GLU A 402 -30.32 -17.25 15.00
C GLU A 402 -31.77 -17.30 15.50
N SER A 403 -32.06 -16.67 16.65
CA SER A 403 -33.45 -16.58 17.17
C SER A 403 -34.38 -15.68 16.35
N LEU A 404 -33.82 -14.85 15.46
CA LEU A 404 -34.60 -13.95 14.60
C LEU A 404 -35.48 -14.73 13.62
N SER A 405 -36.65 -14.16 13.35
CA SER A 405 -37.50 -14.61 12.24
C SER A 405 -36.91 -14.15 10.90
N PRO A 406 -37.03 -14.96 9.81
CA PRO A 406 -36.63 -14.54 8.47
C PRO A 406 -37.27 -13.21 8.03
N ALA A 407 -38.52 -12.95 8.43
CA ALA A 407 -39.23 -11.71 8.12
C ALA A 407 -38.62 -10.47 8.78
N ALA A 408 -38.11 -10.60 10.01
CA ALA A 408 -37.44 -9.50 10.69
C ALA A 408 -36.14 -9.09 9.98
N VAL A 409 -35.32 -10.07 9.57
CA VAL A 409 -34.09 -9.80 8.81
C VAL A 409 -34.40 -9.17 7.45
N HIS A 410 -35.40 -9.67 6.74
CA HIS A 410 -35.86 -9.10 5.48
C HIS A 410 -36.29 -7.63 5.63
N ASN A 411 -37.15 -7.33 6.61
CA ASN A 411 -37.62 -5.96 6.85
C ASN A 411 -36.49 -4.99 7.25
N ALA A 412 -35.40 -5.50 7.84
CA ALA A 412 -34.27 -4.71 8.30
C ALA A 412 -33.12 -4.60 7.27
N ILE A 413 -33.21 -5.24 6.10
CA ILE A 413 -32.06 -5.40 5.19
C ILE A 413 -31.44 -4.07 4.73
N SER A 414 -32.26 -3.03 4.54
CA SER A 414 -31.81 -1.69 4.16
C SER A 414 -30.98 -0.97 5.22
N THR A 415 -31.08 -1.42 6.48
CA THR A 415 -30.23 -0.96 7.57
C THR A 415 -28.99 -1.84 7.68
N LEU A 416 -29.16 -3.16 7.65
CA LEU A 416 -28.08 -4.14 7.79
C LEU A 416 -27.02 -4.01 6.67
N ASN A 417 -27.43 -3.60 5.47
CA ASN A 417 -26.52 -3.42 4.34
C ASN A 417 -25.57 -2.23 4.48
N GLN A 418 -25.84 -1.30 5.41
CA GLN A 418 -24.98 -0.15 5.72
C GLN A 418 -23.98 -0.46 6.84
N VAL A 419 -24.12 -1.62 7.49
CA VAL A 419 -23.31 -2.02 8.63
C VAL A 419 -22.04 -2.69 8.16
N SER A 420 -20.91 -2.29 8.73
CA SER A 420 -19.59 -2.90 8.56
C SER A 420 -19.11 -3.55 9.86
N GLY A 421 -18.06 -4.38 9.78
CA GLY A 421 -17.49 -5.04 10.95
C GLY A 421 -18.22 -6.31 11.40
N TRP A 422 -19.08 -6.87 10.55
CA TRP A 422 -19.71 -8.16 10.82
C TRP A 422 -18.69 -9.28 10.98
N ALA A 423 -18.90 -10.12 11.99
CA ALA A 423 -18.22 -11.38 12.15
C ALA A 423 -18.70 -12.39 11.09
N LYS A 424 -17.83 -13.31 10.64
CA LYS A 424 -18.14 -14.29 9.58
C LYS A 424 -19.34 -15.16 9.96
N ASP A 425 -19.44 -15.55 11.22
CA ASP A 425 -20.55 -16.35 11.74
C ASP A 425 -21.90 -15.58 11.68
N GLN A 426 -21.91 -14.31 12.05
CA GLN A 426 -23.07 -13.41 11.96
C GLN A 426 -23.52 -13.23 10.50
N ILE A 427 -22.57 -13.01 9.59
CA ILE A 427 -22.82 -12.90 8.15
C ILE A 427 -23.56 -14.15 7.65
N MET A 428 -23.07 -15.34 8.01
CA MET A 428 -23.72 -16.60 7.60
C MET A 428 -25.15 -16.74 8.13
N VAL A 429 -25.35 -16.44 9.42
CA VAL A 429 -26.67 -16.54 10.05
C VAL A 429 -27.66 -15.57 9.38
N LEU A 430 -27.28 -14.30 9.24
CA LEU A 430 -28.15 -13.27 8.65
C LEU A 430 -28.46 -13.53 7.18
N SER A 431 -27.46 -13.93 6.40
CA SER A 431 -27.66 -14.27 4.98
C SER A 431 -28.57 -15.47 4.81
N SER A 432 -28.38 -16.52 5.62
CA SER A 432 -29.28 -17.68 5.62
C SER A 432 -30.72 -17.30 5.95
N LYS A 433 -30.94 -16.45 6.96
CA LYS A 433 -32.27 -15.98 7.36
C LYS A 433 -32.94 -15.13 6.28
N TYR A 434 -32.21 -14.19 5.68
CA TYR A 434 -32.71 -13.36 4.60
C TYR A 434 -33.15 -14.21 3.40
N LEU A 435 -32.31 -15.17 2.98
CA LEU A 435 -32.61 -16.05 1.84
C LEU A 435 -33.75 -17.04 2.11
N THR A 436 -33.93 -17.45 3.36
CA THR A 436 -35.07 -18.30 3.76
C THR A 436 -36.41 -17.57 3.55
N HIS A 437 -36.45 -16.24 3.70
CA HIS A 437 -37.65 -15.44 3.44
C HIS A 437 -37.94 -15.31 1.94
N GLU A 438 -36.91 -14.99 1.15
CA GLU A 438 -37.02 -14.73 -0.29
C GLU A 438 -37.30 -15.98 -1.12
N LYS A 439 -36.92 -17.16 -0.59
CA LYS A 439 -37.07 -18.50 -1.19
C LYS A 439 -36.26 -18.73 -2.47
N VAL A 440 -36.05 -17.70 -3.30
CA VAL A 440 -35.27 -17.75 -4.54
C VAL A 440 -34.23 -16.64 -4.53
N LEU A 441 -32.98 -17.01 -4.79
CA LEU A 441 -31.89 -16.05 -4.93
C LEU A 441 -32.01 -15.32 -6.27
N SER A 442 -32.24 -14.00 -6.25
CA SER A 442 -32.26 -13.14 -7.45
C SER A 442 -31.26 -11.99 -7.37
N PHE A 443 -30.99 -11.32 -8.49
CA PHE A 443 -30.15 -10.12 -8.53
C PHE A 443 -30.67 -9.03 -7.58
N HIS A 444 -31.99 -8.84 -7.54
CA HIS A 444 -32.61 -7.84 -6.66
C HIS A 444 -32.29 -8.14 -5.20
N ASN A 445 -32.44 -9.39 -4.75
CA ASN A 445 -32.16 -9.76 -3.36
C ASN A 445 -30.71 -9.49 -2.98
N ILE A 446 -29.76 -9.92 -3.81
CA ILE A 446 -28.32 -9.72 -3.57
C ILE A 446 -27.96 -8.23 -3.53
N SER A 447 -28.57 -7.42 -4.41
CA SER A 447 -28.31 -5.97 -4.45
C SER A 447 -28.64 -5.26 -3.14
N GLN A 448 -29.51 -5.84 -2.32
CA GLN A 448 -29.90 -5.27 -1.03
C GLN A 448 -28.99 -5.71 0.12
N MET A 449 -28.12 -6.72 -0.03
CA MET A 449 -27.45 -7.39 1.10
C MET A 449 -26.19 -6.68 1.62
N GLY A 450 -25.56 -5.79 0.84
CA GLY A 450 -24.27 -5.19 1.22
C GLY A 450 -23.22 -6.26 1.55
N ALA A 451 -22.48 -6.08 2.65
CA ALA A 451 -21.44 -7.02 3.09
C ALA A 451 -21.97 -8.44 3.40
N LEU A 452 -23.26 -8.60 3.70
CA LEU A 452 -23.86 -9.91 3.96
C LEU A 452 -23.80 -10.84 2.74
N VAL A 453 -23.58 -10.30 1.53
CA VAL A 453 -23.47 -11.10 0.30
C VAL A 453 -22.37 -12.18 0.39
N THR A 454 -21.34 -11.98 1.20
CA THR A 454 -20.25 -12.95 1.41
C THR A 454 -20.69 -14.17 2.23
N GLY A 455 -21.86 -14.11 2.88
CA GLY A 455 -22.49 -15.25 3.58
C GLY A 455 -23.34 -16.16 2.71
N ILE A 456 -23.53 -15.81 1.43
CA ILE A 456 -24.30 -16.64 0.50
C ILE A 456 -23.50 -17.91 0.18
N SER A 457 -24.10 -19.08 0.41
CA SER A 457 -23.39 -20.35 0.19
C SER A 457 -22.93 -20.52 -1.27
N THR A 458 -21.82 -21.21 -1.47
CA THR A 458 -21.31 -21.55 -2.81
C THR A 458 -22.38 -22.26 -3.65
N GLN A 459 -23.14 -23.17 -3.03
CA GLN A 459 -24.21 -23.92 -3.70
C GLN A 459 -25.35 -22.99 -4.15
N SER A 460 -25.70 -21.98 -3.37
CA SER A 460 -26.73 -21.01 -3.73
C SER A 460 -26.33 -20.19 -4.97
N PHE A 461 -25.08 -19.71 -5.04
CA PHE A 461 -24.58 -19.03 -6.23
C PHE A 461 -24.58 -19.95 -7.46
N TYR A 462 -24.14 -21.19 -7.31
CA TYR A 462 -24.10 -22.17 -8.40
C TYR A 462 -25.51 -22.52 -8.96
N SER A 463 -26.53 -22.44 -8.12
CA SER A 463 -27.93 -22.69 -8.50
C SER A 463 -28.61 -21.50 -9.19
N MET A 464 -28.00 -20.31 -9.19
CA MET A 464 -28.60 -19.06 -9.69
C MET A 464 -28.69 -19.00 -11.23
N ASN A 465 -29.55 -18.14 -11.79
CA ASN A 465 -29.60 -17.93 -13.23
C ASN A 465 -28.34 -17.19 -13.73
N PRO A 466 -27.64 -17.67 -14.78
CA PRO A 466 -26.43 -17.02 -15.29
C PRO A 466 -26.60 -15.55 -15.68
N LYS A 467 -27.77 -15.15 -16.21
CA LYS A 467 -28.04 -13.75 -16.59
C LYS A 467 -28.17 -12.82 -15.39
N GLU A 468 -28.79 -13.30 -14.31
CA GLU A 468 -28.87 -12.52 -13.07
C GLU A 468 -27.52 -12.44 -12.39
N LEU A 469 -26.78 -13.56 -12.38
CA LEU A 469 -25.43 -13.63 -11.82
C LEU A 469 -24.46 -12.66 -12.50
N SER A 470 -24.60 -12.46 -13.81
CA SER A 470 -23.80 -11.50 -14.56
C SER A 470 -24.11 -10.04 -14.22
N GLN A 471 -25.33 -9.73 -13.77
CA GLN A 471 -25.67 -8.42 -13.22
C GLN A 471 -25.11 -8.25 -11.81
N VAL A 472 -25.13 -9.32 -10.99
CA VAL A 472 -24.59 -9.31 -9.63
C VAL A 472 -23.08 -9.02 -9.63
N ILE A 473 -22.31 -9.67 -10.51
CA ILE A 473 -20.84 -9.48 -10.58
C ILE A 473 -20.48 -8.07 -11.04
N ARG A 474 -21.19 -7.52 -12.02
CA ARG A 474 -20.97 -6.14 -12.49
C ARG A 474 -21.39 -5.08 -11.47
N GLY A 475 -22.30 -5.43 -10.56
CA GLY A 475 -22.80 -4.56 -9.50
C GLY A 475 -22.17 -4.91 -8.16
N THR A 476 -22.99 -5.44 -7.25
CA THR A 476 -22.69 -5.63 -5.83
C THR A 476 -21.43 -6.44 -5.56
N LEU A 477 -21.21 -7.56 -6.27
CA LEU A 477 -20.08 -8.43 -5.99
C LEU A 477 -18.73 -7.86 -6.43
N SER A 478 -18.70 -6.86 -7.31
CA SER A 478 -17.45 -6.20 -7.69
C SER A 478 -16.75 -5.58 -6.48
N GLN A 479 -17.51 -5.13 -5.47
CA GLN A 479 -16.97 -4.51 -4.26
C GLN A 479 -16.44 -5.54 -3.26
N TYR A 480 -17.03 -6.75 -3.22
CA TYR A 480 -16.72 -7.79 -2.23
C TYR A 480 -15.97 -8.99 -2.83
N ALA A 481 -15.42 -8.84 -4.04
CA ALA A 481 -14.82 -9.94 -4.79
C ALA A 481 -13.67 -10.61 -4.03
N SER A 482 -12.87 -9.82 -3.32
CA SER A 482 -11.75 -10.27 -2.48
C SER A 482 -12.18 -11.01 -1.22
N ASP A 483 -13.38 -10.71 -0.72
CA ASP A 483 -13.90 -11.23 0.54
C ASP A 483 -14.63 -12.57 0.34
N LEU A 484 -14.97 -12.91 -0.91
CA LEU A 484 -15.51 -14.22 -1.26
C LEU A 484 -14.45 -15.31 -1.14
N SER A 485 -14.87 -16.46 -0.61
CA SER A 485 -14.02 -17.65 -0.56
C SER A 485 -13.68 -18.16 -1.97
N PRO A 486 -12.55 -18.88 -2.13
CA PRO A 486 -12.23 -19.58 -3.38
C PRO A 486 -13.37 -20.45 -3.91
N ALA A 487 -14.10 -21.13 -3.02
CA ALA A 487 -15.25 -21.95 -3.38
C ALA A 487 -16.37 -21.08 -3.99
N GLN A 488 -16.72 -19.96 -3.35
CA GLN A 488 -17.77 -19.06 -3.84
C GLN A 488 -17.41 -18.46 -5.21
N GLN A 489 -16.18 -17.95 -5.37
CA GLN A 489 -15.70 -17.41 -6.64
C GLN A 489 -15.83 -18.45 -7.78
N HIS A 490 -15.41 -19.69 -7.55
CA HIS A 490 -15.54 -20.76 -8.55
C HIS A 490 -16.99 -21.25 -8.73
N GLY A 491 -17.82 -21.25 -7.69
CA GLY A 491 -19.24 -21.58 -7.81
C GLY A 491 -19.96 -20.60 -8.74
N ILE A 492 -19.65 -19.31 -8.59
CA ILE A 492 -20.14 -18.24 -9.46
C ILE A 492 -19.65 -18.44 -10.90
N LEU A 493 -18.34 -18.59 -11.10
CA LEU A 493 -17.75 -18.66 -12.44
C LEU A 493 -18.12 -19.93 -13.20
N SER A 494 -18.10 -21.08 -12.54
CA SER A 494 -18.50 -22.35 -13.16
C SER A 494 -19.95 -22.29 -13.66
N LYS A 495 -20.83 -21.56 -12.96
CA LYS A 495 -22.20 -21.33 -13.41
C LYS A 495 -22.30 -20.35 -14.58
N MET A 496 -21.51 -19.27 -14.57
CA MET A 496 -21.47 -18.30 -15.65
C MET A 496 -20.92 -18.87 -16.96
N ILE A 497 -19.95 -19.77 -16.88
CA ILE A 497 -19.23 -20.33 -18.03
C ILE A 497 -19.94 -21.58 -18.60
N ALA A 498 -20.86 -22.19 -17.84
CA ALA A 498 -21.64 -23.36 -18.27
C ALA A 498 -22.53 -23.16 -19.53
N PRO A 499 -23.13 -21.98 -19.82
CA PRO A 499 -23.86 -21.73 -21.06
C PRO A 499 -22.94 -21.87 -22.30
N ARG A 500 -23.48 -22.35 -23.43
CA ARG A 500 -22.72 -22.54 -24.68
C ARG A 500 -22.24 -21.22 -25.36
N ASP A 501 -22.39 -20.08 -24.71
CA ASP A 501 -22.04 -18.75 -25.21
C ASP A 501 -20.96 -18.11 -24.31
N PHE A 502 -19.74 -18.64 -24.40
CA PHE A 502 -18.58 -18.12 -23.65
C PHE A 502 -18.19 -16.68 -24.01
N PRO A 503 -18.28 -16.21 -25.28
CA PRO A 503 -17.94 -14.84 -25.64
C PRO A 503 -18.75 -13.77 -24.88
N SER A 504 -20.05 -13.97 -24.67
CA SER A 504 -20.87 -13.04 -23.87
C SER A 504 -20.53 -13.08 -22.37
N SER A 505 -20.07 -14.23 -21.88
CA SER A 505 -19.62 -14.38 -20.48
C SER A 505 -18.32 -13.60 -20.22
N VAL A 506 -17.41 -13.54 -21.19
CA VAL A 506 -16.13 -12.82 -21.09
C VAL A 506 -16.35 -11.31 -20.97
N THR A 507 -17.35 -10.75 -21.65
CA THR A 507 -17.70 -9.33 -21.51
C THR A 507 -18.30 -9.00 -20.15
N ASP A 508 -19.01 -9.96 -19.57
CA ASP A 508 -19.75 -9.78 -18.32
C ASP A 508 -18.88 -9.95 -17.06
N ILE A 509 -17.82 -10.75 -17.12
CA ILE A 509 -16.89 -10.95 -15.99
C ILE A 509 -15.89 -9.78 -15.96
N GLN A 510 -15.79 -9.07 -14.83
CA GLN A 510 -14.93 -7.89 -14.66
C GLN A 510 -14.04 -8.00 -13.41
N GLY A 511 -13.03 -7.12 -13.33
CA GLY A 511 -12.16 -6.98 -12.15
C GLY A 511 -11.48 -8.27 -11.72
N ALA A 512 -11.46 -8.50 -10.41
CA ALA A 512 -10.80 -9.64 -9.78
C ALA A 512 -11.41 -11.01 -10.11
N PHE A 513 -12.67 -11.09 -10.57
CA PHE A 513 -13.27 -12.39 -10.94
C PHE A 513 -12.65 -12.97 -12.21
N PHE A 514 -12.15 -12.12 -13.12
CA PHE A 514 -11.60 -12.61 -14.38
C PHE A 514 -10.32 -13.43 -14.18
N LYS A 515 -9.57 -13.12 -13.12
CA LYS A 515 -8.36 -13.86 -12.74
C LYS A 515 -8.64 -15.32 -12.38
N GLU A 516 -9.89 -15.72 -12.16
CA GLU A 516 -10.27 -17.09 -11.82
C GLU A 516 -10.74 -17.91 -13.05
N VAL A 517 -10.99 -17.25 -14.19
CA VAL A 517 -11.33 -17.94 -15.46
C VAL A 517 -10.20 -18.88 -15.87
N SER A 518 -10.47 -20.14 -16.16
CA SER A 518 -9.41 -21.10 -16.50
C SER A 518 -8.78 -20.81 -17.86
N LEU A 519 -7.49 -21.09 -18.00
CA LEU A 519 -6.80 -21.00 -19.29
C LEU A 519 -7.46 -21.91 -20.35
N SER A 520 -7.90 -23.10 -19.93
CA SER A 520 -8.62 -24.06 -20.76
C SER A 520 -9.96 -23.53 -21.30
N ALA A 521 -10.61 -22.61 -20.59
CA ALA A 521 -11.83 -21.96 -21.07
C ALA A 521 -11.51 -20.86 -22.09
N LEU A 522 -10.48 -20.05 -21.83
CA LEU A 522 -10.02 -19.02 -22.75
C LEU A 522 -9.59 -19.60 -24.11
N TRP A 523 -8.96 -20.77 -24.12
CA TRP A 523 -8.51 -21.44 -25.36
C TRP A 523 -9.62 -21.83 -26.32
N LYS A 524 -10.85 -22.01 -25.84
CA LYS A 524 -11.97 -22.47 -26.68
C LYS A 524 -12.38 -21.39 -27.68
N GLU A 525 -12.21 -20.11 -27.32
CA GLU A 525 -12.61 -18.98 -28.17
C GLU A 525 -11.41 -18.23 -28.72
N THR A 526 -11.58 -17.64 -29.92
CA THR A 526 -10.50 -16.87 -30.59
C THR A 526 -10.94 -15.46 -30.99
N GLY A 527 -12.21 -15.12 -30.71
CA GLY A 527 -12.84 -13.85 -31.08
C GLY A 527 -12.60 -12.70 -30.10
N PHE A 528 -11.55 -12.75 -29.30
CA PHE A 528 -11.22 -11.69 -28.33
C PHE A 528 -10.74 -10.41 -29.03
N ASN A 529 -10.95 -9.28 -28.37
CA ASN A 529 -10.36 -7.99 -28.74
C ASN A 529 -9.70 -7.34 -27.52
N SER A 530 -8.79 -6.37 -27.75
CA SER A 530 -8.08 -5.68 -26.66
C SER A 530 -9.01 -4.90 -25.73
N SER A 531 -10.08 -4.30 -26.27
CA SER A 531 -11.03 -3.53 -25.46
C SER A 531 -11.78 -4.37 -24.43
N MET A 532 -12.04 -5.64 -24.70
CA MET A 532 -12.68 -6.57 -23.77
C MET A 532 -11.82 -6.80 -22.53
N MET A 533 -10.49 -6.64 -22.64
CA MET A 533 -9.52 -6.90 -21.57
C MET A 533 -9.30 -5.68 -20.65
N LYS A 534 -9.88 -4.52 -20.98
CA LYS A 534 -9.85 -3.36 -20.10
C LYS A 534 -10.62 -3.68 -18.81
N GLU A 535 -10.13 -3.14 -17.69
CA GLU A 535 -10.74 -3.28 -16.36
C GLU A 535 -10.84 -4.72 -15.82
N LYS A 536 -10.09 -5.66 -16.41
CA LYS A 536 -10.00 -7.06 -15.95
C LYS A 536 -8.65 -7.33 -15.33
N GLU A 537 -8.63 -8.00 -14.18
CA GLU A 537 -7.39 -8.54 -13.62
C GLU A 537 -7.03 -9.85 -14.31
N LEU A 538 -5.79 -9.96 -14.78
CA LEU A 538 -5.30 -11.16 -15.47
C LEU A 538 -4.23 -11.87 -14.63
N ARG A 539 -4.30 -13.20 -14.58
CA ARG A 539 -3.14 -14.04 -14.23
C ARG A 539 -2.10 -13.96 -15.35
N ARG A 540 -0.82 -14.18 -15.01
CA ARG A 540 0.26 -14.18 -16.01
C ARG A 540 0.04 -15.21 -17.12
N SER A 541 -0.42 -16.42 -16.78
CA SER A 541 -0.79 -17.46 -17.76
C SER A 541 -1.85 -16.99 -18.76
N GLN A 542 -2.92 -16.35 -18.26
CA GLN A 542 -3.98 -15.78 -19.11
C GLN A 542 -3.43 -14.65 -19.98
N ALA A 543 -2.62 -13.74 -19.41
CA ALA A 543 -2.03 -12.63 -20.14
C ALA A 543 -1.07 -13.10 -21.23
N LEU A 544 -0.23 -14.11 -20.97
CA LEU A 544 0.67 -14.73 -21.96
C LEU A 544 -0.13 -15.24 -23.18
N TYR A 545 -1.20 -16.00 -22.94
CA TYR A 545 -2.06 -16.49 -24.00
C TYR A 545 -2.77 -15.37 -24.77
N LEU A 546 -3.41 -14.45 -24.05
CA LEU A 546 -4.21 -13.38 -24.65
C LEU A 546 -3.33 -12.39 -25.44
N TYR A 547 -2.15 -12.05 -24.93
CA TYR A 547 -1.22 -11.17 -25.63
C TYR A 547 -0.74 -11.82 -26.93
N GLU A 548 -0.32 -13.09 -26.91
CA GLU A 548 0.10 -13.82 -28.12
C GLU A 548 -1.01 -13.91 -29.17
N LEU A 549 -2.26 -14.12 -28.73
CA LEU A 549 -3.41 -14.19 -29.62
C LEU A 549 -3.72 -12.83 -30.26
N LEU A 550 -3.75 -11.77 -29.46
CA LEU A 550 -4.15 -10.42 -29.90
C LEU A 550 -3.05 -9.69 -30.69
N SER A 551 -1.78 -9.95 -30.40
CA SER A 551 -0.64 -9.33 -31.10
C SER A 551 -0.59 -9.65 -32.60
N LYS A 552 -1.32 -10.68 -33.05
CA LYS A 552 -1.46 -11.03 -34.47
C LYS A 552 -2.32 -10.03 -35.25
N LYS A 553 -3.18 -9.26 -34.57
CA LYS A 553 -4.19 -8.38 -35.20
C LYS A 553 -4.20 -6.94 -34.66
N THR A 554 -3.56 -6.69 -33.52
CA THR A 554 -3.62 -5.40 -32.81
C THR A 554 -2.22 -4.84 -32.61
N ALA A 555 -2.08 -3.53 -32.73
CA ALA A 555 -0.80 -2.84 -32.56
C ALA A 555 -0.30 -2.95 -31.10
N PRO A 556 1.03 -3.02 -30.87
CA PRO A 556 1.59 -3.11 -29.52
C PRO A 556 1.12 -1.99 -28.58
N ALA A 557 0.99 -0.76 -29.06
CA ALA A 557 0.53 0.40 -28.29
C ALA A 557 -0.83 0.16 -27.60
N ASP A 558 -1.79 -0.39 -28.34
CA ASP A 558 -3.15 -0.65 -27.85
C ASP A 558 -3.18 -1.80 -26.84
N LEU A 559 -2.29 -2.78 -27.00
CA LEU A 559 -2.17 -3.90 -26.06
C LEU A 559 -1.50 -3.47 -24.75
N LEU A 560 -0.39 -2.74 -24.83
CA LEU A 560 0.35 -2.26 -23.67
C LEU A 560 -0.48 -1.24 -22.86
N SER A 561 -1.26 -0.39 -23.53
CA SER A 561 -2.14 0.57 -22.85
C SER A 561 -3.33 -0.07 -22.11
N THR A 562 -3.58 -1.37 -22.32
CA THR A 562 -4.55 -2.14 -21.52
C THR A 562 -4.04 -2.41 -20.09
N GLY A 563 -2.73 -2.28 -19.84
CA GLY A 563 -2.10 -2.48 -18.53
C GLY A 563 -1.92 -3.95 -18.16
N GLN A 564 -3.01 -4.71 -17.97
CA GLN A 564 -2.93 -6.09 -17.47
C GLN A 564 -2.34 -7.09 -18.48
N LEU A 565 -2.40 -6.77 -19.77
CA LEU A 565 -1.76 -7.56 -20.84
C LEU A 565 -0.23 -7.45 -20.84
N VAL A 566 0.35 -6.44 -20.16
CA VAL A 566 1.81 -6.26 -20.05
C VAL A 566 2.47 -7.46 -19.36
N LYS A 567 1.75 -8.14 -18.45
CA LYS A 567 2.14 -9.41 -17.81
C LYS A 567 2.45 -10.54 -18.80
N GLY A 568 1.90 -10.46 -20.01
CA GLY A 568 1.97 -11.50 -21.04
C GLY A 568 3.02 -11.26 -22.11
N VAL A 569 3.75 -10.14 -22.06
CA VAL A 569 4.74 -9.81 -23.09
C VAL A 569 5.99 -10.65 -22.88
N THR A 570 6.34 -11.49 -23.86
CA THR A 570 7.53 -12.34 -23.78
C THR A 570 8.80 -11.57 -24.16
N CYS A 571 9.97 -12.00 -23.67
CA CYS A 571 11.24 -11.40 -24.06
C CYS A 571 11.50 -11.48 -25.57
N GLN A 572 11.12 -12.59 -26.20
CA GLN A 572 11.19 -12.74 -27.65
C GLN A 572 10.34 -11.69 -28.39
N GLN A 573 9.18 -11.31 -27.84
CA GLN A 573 8.36 -10.25 -28.40
C GLN A 573 8.99 -8.87 -28.21
N ILE A 574 9.58 -8.59 -27.04
CA ILE A 574 10.34 -7.36 -26.77
C ILE A 574 11.51 -7.21 -27.75
N GLU A 575 12.28 -8.28 -27.94
CA GLU A 575 13.44 -8.31 -28.84
C GLU A 575 13.06 -8.05 -30.30
N ARG A 576 11.92 -8.58 -30.75
CA ARG A 576 11.39 -8.39 -32.11
C ARG A 576 10.82 -7.00 -32.36
N MET A 577 10.60 -6.16 -31.34
CA MET A 577 10.15 -4.78 -31.56
C MET A 577 11.22 -3.99 -32.30
N SER A 578 10.82 -3.17 -33.28
CA SER A 578 11.72 -2.19 -33.87
C SER A 578 12.13 -1.16 -32.82
N THR A 579 13.34 -0.62 -32.95
CA THR A 579 13.87 0.39 -32.02
C THR A 579 12.94 1.57 -31.86
N ASP A 580 12.41 2.13 -32.96
CA ASP A 580 11.43 3.23 -32.90
C ASP A 580 10.16 2.84 -32.14
N SER A 581 9.61 1.65 -32.40
CA SER A 581 8.41 1.19 -31.70
C SER A 581 8.69 0.97 -30.21
N PHE A 582 9.84 0.41 -29.87
CA PHE A 582 10.23 0.16 -28.49
C PHE A 582 10.38 1.47 -27.71
N LEU A 583 11.18 2.41 -28.22
CA LEU A 583 11.44 3.70 -27.57
C LEU A 583 10.17 4.55 -27.43
N ASN A 584 9.31 4.58 -28.45
CA ASN A 584 8.07 5.35 -28.41
C ASN A 584 7.05 4.83 -27.37
N HIS A 585 7.11 3.53 -27.04
CA HIS A 585 6.13 2.89 -26.15
C HIS A 585 6.71 2.47 -24.79
N PHE A 586 8.00 2.69 -24.52
CA PHE A 586 8.61 2.28 -23.25
C PHE A 586 7.92 2.85 -22.02
N ARG A 587 7.44 4.09 -22.08
CA ARG A 587 6.67 4.72 -20.99
C ARG A 587 5.45 3.90 -20.55
N LEU A 588 4.88 3.07 -21.43
CA LEU A 588 3.79 2.16 -21.07
C LEU A 588 4.27 0.98 -20.22
N PHE A 589 5.48 0.46 -20.46
CA PHE A 589 6.11 -0.53 -19.59
C PHE A 589 6.48 0.08 -18.24
N GLU A 590 7.11 1.26 -18.26
CA GLU A 590 7.51 1.98 -17.04
C GLU A 590 6.30 2.29 -16.14
N LYS A 591 5.18 2.71 -16.72
CA LYS A 591 3.92 2.95 -15.99
C LYS A 591 3.34 1.68 -15.32
N HIS A 592 3.70 0.50 -15.81
CA HIS A 592 3.15 -0.79 -15.36
C HIS A 592 4.25 -1.71 -14.81
N LEU A 593 5.34 -1.15 -14.28
CA LEU A 593 6.53 -1.89 -13.83
C LEU A 593 6.20 -2.95 -12.76
N GLU A 594 5.28 -2.64 -11.84
CA GLU A 594 4.77 -3.55 -10.80
C GLU A 594 4.09 -4.83 -11.34
N LEU A 595 3.65 -4.81 -12.60
CA LEU A 595 3.03 -5.97 -13.25
C LEU A 595 4.04 -6.85 -13.98
N LEU A 596 5.24 -6.33 -14.26
CA LEU A 596 6.31 -7.04 -14.94
C LEU A 596 7.03 -8.00 -14.00
N SER A 597 7.53 -9.11 -14.53
CA SER A 597 8.45 -9.98 -13.78
C SER A 597 9.90 -9.46 -13.88
N PRO A 598 10.78 -9.77 -12.90
CA PRO A 598 12.22 -9.49 -12.98
C PRO A 598 12.85 -9.86 -14.33
N TYR A 599 12.47 -11.01 -14.89
CA TYR A 599 12.91 -11.48 -16.19
C TYR A 599 12.48 -10.54 -17.33
N GLN A 600 11.22 -10.09 -17.34
CA GLN A 600 10.76 -9.12 -18.34
C GLN A 600 11.52 -7.79 -18.23
N VAL A 601 11.75 -7.29 -17.00
CA VAL A 601 12.51 -6.05 -16.79
C VAL A 601 13.97 -6.19 -17.24
N ASN A 602 14.60 -7.34 -16.96
CA ASN A 602 15.94 -7.66 -17.47
C ASN A 602 15.97 -7.66 -19.01
N CYS A 603 14.95 -8.20 -19.68
CA CYS A 603 14.86 -8.16 -21.15
C CYS A 603 14.66 -6.75 -21.71
N LEU A 604 13.87 -5.90 -21.03
CA LEU A 604 13.76 -4.48 -21.38
C LEU A 604 15.12 -3.79 -21.26
N ALA A 605 15.88 -4.05 -20.20
CA ALA A 605 17.21 -3.50 -19.99
C ALA A 605 18.18 -3.92 -21.11
N TRP A 606 18.21 -5.20 -21.46
CA TRP A 606 19.03 -5.67 -22.58
C TRP A 606 18.60 -5.09 -23.93
N LYS A 607 17.29 -4.92 -24.16
CA LYS A 607 16.78 -4.28 -25.38
C LYS A 607 17.24 -2.82 -25.47
N PHE A 608 17.17 -2.06 -24.37
CA PHE A 608 17.71 -0.71 -24.32
C PHE A 608 19.21 -0.66 -24.57
N TRP A 609 19.96 -1.54 -23.91
CA TRP A 609 21.41 -1.56 -24.02
C TRP A 609 21.84 -1.82 -25.48
N MET A 610 21.22 -2.79 -26.14
CA MET A 610 21.57 -3.13 -27.52
C MET A 610 21.14 -2.05 -28.54
N ASP A 611 19.98 -1.42 -28.34
CA ASP A 611 19.40 -0.49 -29.32
C ASP A 611 19.77 0.99 -29.07
N SER A 612 20.11 1.37 -27.83
CA SER A 612 20.32 2.77 -27.41
C SER A 612 21.18 2.88 -26.14
N ASN A 613 22.49 2.64 -26.27
CA ASN A 613 23.46 2.75 -25.17
C ASN A 613 23.46 4.13 -24.46
N THR A 614 23.08 5.22 -25.15
CA THR A 614 23.16 6.59 -24.60
C THR A 614 21.89 7.07 -23.89
N SER A 615 20.80 6.31 -23.93
CA SER A 615 19.49 6.74 -23.40
C SER A 615 18.80 5.69 -22.50
N ILE A 616 19.55 4.73 -21.95
CA ILE A 616 18.97 3.73 -21.05
C ILE A 616 18.46 4.39 -19.76
N PRO A 617 17.19 4.15 -19.38
CA PRO A 617 16.68 4.53 -18.06
C PRO A 617 17.61 4.01 -16.96
N PRO A 618 18.17 4.87 -16.08
CA PRO A 618 19.27 4.47 -15.19
C PRO A 618 18.97 3.26 -14.30
N PHE A 619 17.74 3.13 -13.78
CA PHE A 619 17.36 1.99 -12.95
C PHE A 619 17.52 0.63 -13.66
N LEU A 620 17.42 0.58 -15.01
CA LEU A 620 17.58 -0.66 -15.77
C LEU A 620 19.02 -1.18 -15.74
N LEU A 621 20.01 -0.33 -15.44
CA LEU A 621 21.40 -0.77 -15.24
C LEU A 621 21.52 -1.71 -14.03
N SER A 622 20.63 -1.58 -13.04
CA SER A 622 20.62 -2.43 -11.85
C SER A 622 20.21 -3.88 -12.14
N VAL A 623 19.46 -4.12 -13.22
CA VAL A 623 19.00 -5.46 -13.61
C VAL A 623 19.90 -6.12 -14.66
N LEU A 624 20.89 -5.43 -15.21
CA LEU A 624 21.97 -6.01 -16.03
C LEU A 624 23.05 -6.68 -15.15
N PRO A 625 24.00 -7.45 -15.72
CA PRO A 625 25.14 -7.97 -14.96
C PRO A 625 25.92 -6.87 -14.24
N ALA A 626 26.47 -7.16 -13.06
CA ALA A 626 27.03 -6.14 -12.16
C ALA A 626 28.12 -5.25 -12.80
N GLN A 627 28.89 -5.77 -13.76
CA GLN A 627 29.90 -5.01 -14.51
C GLN A 627 29.32 -3.77 -15.23
N TYR A 628 28.04 -3.77 -15.60
CA TYR A 628 27.40 -2.63 -16.25
C TYR A 628 27.14 -1.47 -15.30
N LEU A 629 27.23 -1.67 -13.97
CA LEU A 629 27.15 -0.58 -13.00
C LEU A 629 28.30 0.42 -13.13
N GLU A 630 29.43 0.02 -13.72
CA GLU A 630 30.54 0.93 -14.04
C GLU A 630 30.14 2.03 -15.03
N SER A 631 29.08 1.82 -15.82
CA SER A 631 28.55 2.83 -16.74
C SER A 631 27.83 3.99 -16.03
N VAL A 632 27.48 3.83 -14.75
CA VAL A 632 26.93 4.92 -13.94
C VAL A 632 28.08 5.82 -13.51
N SER A 633 28.34 6.85 -14.31
CA SER A 633 29.26 7.95 -14.01
C SER A 633 28.68 8.91 -12.96
N ASP A 634 29.53 9.80 -12.43
CA ASP A 634 29.12 10.81 -11.43
C ASP A 634 27.92 11.65 -11.88
N SER A 635 27.82 11.97 -13.18
CA SER A 635 26.68 12.72 -13.73
C SER A 635 25.37 11.93 -13.77
N LEU A 636 25.44 10.60 -13.76
CA LEU A 636 24.27 9.71 -13.76
C LEU A 636 23.90 9.22 -12.35
N CYS A 637 24.69 9.52 -11.32
CA CYS A 637 24.43 9.06 -9.96
C CYS A 637 23.07 9.53 -9.43
N VAL A 638 22.75 10.82 -9.50
CA VAL A 638 21.44 11.31 -9.01
C VAL A 638 20.26 10.73 -9.81
N PRO A 639 20.26 10.74 -11.17
CA PRO A 639 19.24 10.04 -11.96
C PRO A 639 19.10 8.54 -11.63
N PHE A 640 20.21 7.86 -11.36
CA PHE A 640 20.23 6.46 -10.94
C PHE A 640 19.53 6.27 -9.59
N LEU A 641 19.90 7.05 -8.58
CA LEU A 641 19.27 7.00 -7.25
C LEU A 641 17.78 7.31 -7.32
N ILE A 642 17.37 8.38 -8.02
CA ILE A 642 15.97 8.78 -8.15
C ILE A 642 15.14 7.68 -8.83
N SER A 643 15.63 7.13 -9.94
CA SER A 643 14.86 6.13 -10.69
C SER A 643 14.77 4.80 -9.95
N LEU A 644 15.85 4.38 -9.27
CA LEU A 644 15.86 3.16 -8.47
C LEU A 644 15.04 3.32 -7.18
N GLY A 645 15.10 4.49 -6.53
CA GLY A 645 14.34 4.85 -5.33
C GLY A 645 12.82 4.93 -5.53
N LYS A 646 12.34 4.99 -6.77
CA LYS A 646 10.92 4.87 -7.12
C LYS A 646 10.43 3.42 -7.19
N THR A 647 11.33 2.44 -7.13
CA THR A 647 11.01 1.02 -7.33
C THR A 647 11.27 0.19 -6.07
N GLU A 648 10.57 -0.93 -5.92
CA GLU A 648 10.84 -1.93 -4.89
C GLU A 648 12.00 -2.83 -5.32
N LEU A 649 13.19 -2.62 -4.73
CA LEU A 649 14.41 -3.31 -5.14
C LEU A 649 14.31 -4.84 -5.00
N ASP A 650 13.64 -5.32 -3.94
CA ASP A 650 13.41 -6.76 -3.70
C ASP A 650 12.56 -7.43 -4.77
N LEU A 651 11.71 -6.67 -5.46
CA LEU A 651 10.93 -7.17 -6.59
C LEU A 651 11.70 -7.12 -7.91
N LEU A 652 12.81 -6.40 -7.98
CA LEU A 652 13.66 -6.32 -9.18
C LEU A 652 14.87 -7.25 -9.12
N ILE A 653 15.51 -7.36 -7.95
CA ILE A 653 16.79 -8.04 -7.77
C ILE A 653 16.68 -9.02 -6.60
N LEU A 654 16.53 -10.30 -6.96
CA LEU A 654 16.34 -11.39 -6.00
C LEU A 654 17.66 -12.02 -5.56
N ASP A 655 18.71 -11.93 -6.38
CA ASP A 655 20.04 -12.42 -6.01
C ASP A 655 20.72 -11.49 -4.99
N SER A 656 21.16 -12.07 -3.87
CA SER A 656 21.77 -11.31 -2.78
C SER A 656 23.12 -10.69 -3.14
N HIS A 657 23.93 -11.35 -3.97
CA HIS A 657 25.25 -10.83 -4.36
C HIS A 657 25.11 -9.63 -5.30
N LYS A 658 24.25 -9.74 -6.31
CA LYS A 658 23.90 -8.66 -7.23
C LYS A 658 23.25 -7.50 -6.49
N LYS A 659 22.34 -7.77 -5.57
CA LYS A 659 21.74 -6.73 -4.72
C LYS A 659 22.81 -5.97 -3.95
N ASN A 660 23.79 -6.66 -3.36
CA ASN A 660 24.91 -6.02 -2.67
C ASN A 660 25.77 -5.16 -3.62
N ALA A 661 26.03 -5.61 -4.85
CA ALA A 661 26.76 -4.82 -5.85
C ALA A 661 26.02 -3.53 -6.23
N VAL A 662 24.69 -3.60 -6.42
CA VAL A 662 23.85 -2.43 -6.68
C VAL A 662 23.85 -1.47 -5.48
N LEU A 663 23.73 -2.00 -4.26
CA LEU A 663 23.77 -1.18 -3.05
C LEU A 663 25.15 -0.54 -2.82
N GLN A 664 26.23 -1.22 -3.18
CA GLN A 664 27.56 -0.63 -3.17
C GLN A 664 27.64 0.56 -4.14
N LYS A 665 27.10 0.42 -5.36
CA LYS A 665 27.04 1.52 -6.32
C LYS A 665 26.18 2.69 -5.83
N VAL A 666 25.08 2.39 -5.13
CA VAL A 666 24.26 3.40 -4.45
C VAL A 666 25.09 4.16 -3.41
N GLN A 667 25.88 3.47 -2.59
CA GLN A 667 26.75 4.12 -1.60
C GLN A 667 27.85 4.99 -2.23
N GLU A 668 28.46 4.52 -3.33
CA GLU A 668 29.42 5.30 -4.11
C GLU A 668 28.79 6.60 -4.62
N CYS A 669 27.56 6.52 -5.15
CA CYS A 669 26.83 7.70 -5.64
C CYS A 669 26.42 8.69 -4.54
N LEU A 670 26.29 8.23 -3.29
CA LEU A 670 26.04 9.08 -2.13
C LEU A 670 27.33 9.65 -1.51
N ASN A 671 28.50 9.26 -2.04
CA ASN A 671 29.80 9.56 -1.42
C ASN A 671 29.88 9.09 0.06
N GLY A 672 29.09 8.07 0.42
CA GLY A 672 29.02 7.49 1.75
C GLY A 672 28.31 8.31 2.85
N SER A 673 27.76 9.50 2.54
CA SER A 673 27.00 10.32 3.51
C SER A 673 25.57 10.59 3.06
N ILE A 674 24.68 10.76 4.05
CA ILE A 674 23.30 11.21 3.89
C ILE A 674 23.15 12.40 4.82
N ASP A 675 23.37 13.59 4.27
CA ASP A 675 23.65 14.78 5.06
C ASP A 675 22.38 15.50 5.48
N ASP A 676 21.33 15.46 4.66
CA ASP A 676 20.07 16.16 4.95
C ASP A 676 18.83 15.52 4.32
N GLU A 677 17.68 16.18 4.45
CA GLU A 677 16.41 15.67 3.98
C GLU A 677 16.32 15.56 2.45
N TYR A 678 17.14 16.30 1.69
CA TYR A 678 17.14 16.17 0.23
C TYR A 678 17.73 14.83 -0.21
N ASP A 679 18.76 14.36 0.50
CA ASP A 679 19.35 13.04 0.23
C ASP A 679 18.33 11.93 0.55
N VAL A 680 17.55 12.11 1.63
CA VAL A 680 16.43 11.21 1.99
C VAL A 680 15.32 11.21 0.92
N ASP A 681 14.98 12.37 0.36
CA ASP A 681 14.02 12.45 -0.75
C ASP A 681 14.53 11.73 -2.01
N VAL A 682 15.81 11.89 -2.34
CA VAL A 682 16.44 11.25 -3.51
C VAL A 682 16.47 9.72 -3.36
N LEU A 683 16.73 9.21 -2.14
CA LEU A 683 16.75 7.78 -1.86
C LEU A 683 15.40 7.11 -2.03
N GLY A 684 14.31 7.75 -1.60
CA GLY A 684 12.98 7.15 -1.62
C GLY A 684 12.96 5.74 -0.99
N ASN A 685 12.45 4.75 -1.72
CA ASN A 685 12.33 3.37 -1.24
C ASN A 685 13.69 2.68 -0.99
N LEU A 686 14.80 3.20 -1.53
CA LEU A 686 16.14 2.65 -1.26
C LEU A 686 16.53 2.73 0.21
N ILE A 687 15.88 3.61 0.98
CA ILE A 687 16.13 3.75 2.41
C ILE A 687 15.98 2.42 3.16
N CYS A 688 15.05 1.56 2.72
CA CYS A 688 14.79 0.24 3.30
C CYS A 688 15.96 -0.74 3.12
N HIS A 689 16.87 -0.47 2.19
CA HIS A 689 18.00 -1.33 1.87
C HIS A 689 19.35 -0.74 2.28
N LEU A 690 19.36 0.40 2.99
CA LEU A 690 20.60 0.97 3.50
C LEU A 690 21.30 -0.01 4.44
N PRO A 691 22.61 -0.24 4.27
CA PRO A 691 23.34 -1.10 5.18
C PRO A 691 23.39 -0.47 6.59
N PRO A 692 23.50 -1.29 7.65
CA PRO A 692 23.50 -0.79 9.04
C PRO A 692 24.53 0.32 9.29
N ALA A 693 25.72 0.22 8.68
CA ALA A 693 26.77 1.24 8.81
C ALA A 693 26.34 2.63 8.32
N ALA A 694 25.55 2.70 7.24
CA ALA A 694 25.03 3.96 6.71
C ALA A 694 24.03 4.60 7.70
N ILE A 695 23.22 3.78 8.38
CA ILE A 695 22.27 4.26 9.40
C ILE A 695 23.03 4.75 10.64
N ARG A 696 24.04 4.01 11.11
CA ARG A 696 24.79 4.30 12.34
C ARG A 696 25.54 5.62 12.31
N GLY A 697 26.26 5.90 11.22
CA GLY A 697 27.18 7.03 11.16
C GLY A 697 27.26 7.75 9.82
N GLY A 698 26.69 7.17 8.76
CA GLY A 698 26.62 7.81 7.44
C GLY A 698 25.50 8.85 7.32
N MET A 699 24.48 8.79 8.18
CA MET A 699 23.33 9.69 8.16
C MET A 699 23.44 10.80 9.21
N SER A 700 23.08 12.04 8.89
CA SER A 700 22.98 13.09 9.91
C SER A 700 21.73 12.89 10.78
N LEU A 701 21.67 13.54 11.95
CA LEU A 701 20.45 13.51 12.78
C LEU A 701 19.26 14.16 12.08
N GLN A 702 19.50 15.22 11.30
CA GLN A 702 18.47 15.90 10.53
C GLN A 702 17.89 14.99 9.44
N ALA A 703 18.76 14.32 8.68
CA ALA A 703 18.34 13.31 7.71
C ALA A 703 17.59 12.15 8.39
N MET A 704 18.08 11.70 9.56
CA MET A 704 17.43 10.61 10.29
C MET A 704 16.01 10.95 10.73
N ALA A 705 15.76 12.18 11.20
CA ALA A 705 14.41 12.63 11.57
C ALA A 705 13.43 12.56 10.38
N ALA A 706 13.88 12.91 9.17
CA ALA A 706 13.08 12.77 7.95
C ALA A 706 12.92 11.31 7.51
N ALA A 707 13.99 10.51 7.64
CA ALA A 707 14.04 9.11 7.26
C ALA A 707 13.10 8.21 8.09
N LEU A 708 12.91 8.51 9.38
CA LEU A 708 12.07 7.71 10.28
C LEU A 708 10.66 7.47 9.73
N HIS A 709 10.06 8.48 9.09
CA HIS A 709 8.75 8.32 8.48
C HIS A 709 8.77 7.30 7.35
N GLN A 710 9.77 7.35 6.46
CA GLN A 710 9.91 6.41 5.35
C GLN A 710 10.23 4.98 5.85
N PHE A 711 11.09 4.85 6.87
CA PHE A 711 11.42 3.56 7.47
C PHE A 711 10.19 2.78 7.97
N LYS A 712 9.13 3.47 8.41
CA LYS A 712 7.87 2.81 8.85
C LYS A 712 7.17 2.04 7.73
N PHE A 713 7.37 2.44 6.48
CA PHE A 713 6.78 1.78 5.31
C PHE A 713 7.66 0.65 4.76
N CYS A 714 8.84 0.44 5.32
CA CYS A 714 9.69 -0.67 4.91
C CYS A 714 9.08 -2.01 5.36
N HIS A 715 8.75 -2.87 4.40
CA HIS A 715 8.13 -4.16 4.65
C HIS A 715 9.01 -5.10 5.50
N GLN A 716 10.33 -5.07 5.30
CA GLN A 716 11.28 -5.90 6.03
C GLN A 716 12.57 -5.13 6.33
N LEU A 717 12.85 -4.94 7.62
CA LEU A 717 14.13 -4.41 8.13
C LEU A 717 14.91 -5.53 8.83
N SER A 718 16.21 -5.61 8.57
CA SER A 718 17.12 -6.57 9.21
C SER A 718 17.23 -6.30 10.71
N HIS A 719 17.67 -7.29 11.48
CA HIS A 719 17.90 -7.14 12.92
C HIS A 719 18.95 -6.06 13.21
N GLU A 720 20.02 -6.01 12.40
CA GLU A 720 21.06 -4.99 12.50
C GLU A 720 20.52 -3.61 12.17
N GLN A 721 19.75 -3.45 11.08
CA GLN A 721 19.12 -2.17 10.74
C GLN A 721 18.21 -1.68 11.87
N LYS A 722 17.39 -2.56 12.44
CA LYS A 722 16.53 -2.25 13.60
C LYS A 722 17.35 -1.79 14.81
N THR A 723 18.49 -2.42 15.08
CA THR A 723 19.39 -2.04 16.17
C THR A 723 19.95 -0.63 15.96
N GLU A 724 20.37 -0.29 14.74
CA GLU A 724 20.87 1.06 14.43
C GLU A 724 19.75 2.11 14.50
N ILE A 725 18.56 1.80 13.98
CA ILE A 725 17.38 2.67 14.09
C ILE A 725 17.07 2.95 15.57
N LYS A 726 17.09 1.93 16.43
CA LYS A 726 16.92 2.10 17.88
C LYS A 726 17.95 3.07 18.45
N SER A 727 19.24 2.87 18.17
CA SER A 727 20.32 3.73 18.66
C SER A 727 20.08 5.20 18.27
N ARG A 728 19.71 5.41 17.01
CA ARG A 728 19.41 6.75 16.47
C ARG A 728 18.16 7.41 17.05
N LEU A 729 17.13 6.63 17.39
CA LEU A 729 15.96 7.15 18.08
C LEU A 729 16.34 7.72 19.45
N ILE A 730 17.22 7.04 20.19
CA ILE A 730 17.73 7.51 21.48
C ILE A 730 18.62 8.74 21.32
N GLU A 731 19.41 8.82 20.25
CA GLU A 731 20.21 10.00 19.93
C GLU A 731 19.34 11.23 19.60
N LEU A 732 18.25 11.03 18.85
CA LEU A 732 17.32 12.09 18.45
C LEU A 732 16.45 12.62 19.59
N TYR A 733 15.84 11.70 20.35
CA TYR A 733 14.79 12.04 21.32
C TYR A 733 15.22 11.87 22.77
N GLY A 734 16.45 11.41 23.02
CA GLY A 734 16.94 11.08 24.35
C GLY A 734 16.27 9.83 24.92
N SER A 735 16.39 9.68 26.24
CA SER A 735 15.80 8.53 26.96
C SER A 735 14.27 8.50 26.83
N PRO A 736 13.64 7.31 26.68
CA PRO A 736 12.18 7.15 26.66
C PRO A 736 11.45 7.77 27.87
N ARG A 737 12.14 7.94 29.00
CA ARG A 737 11.62 8.66 30.18
C ARG A 737 11.21 10.10 29.87
N ASN A 738 11.90 10.75 28.94
CA ASN A 738 11.69 12.15 28.57
C ASN A 738 10.75 12.32 27.37
N TRP A 739 10.31 11.23 26.73
CA TRP A 739 9.42 11.32 25.58
C TRP A 739 8.03 11.82 25.97
N THR A 740 7.38 12.52 25.03
CA THR A 740 5.98 12.93 25.11
C THR A 740 5.07 11.88 24.45
N ALA A 741 3.76 12.02 24.61
CA ALA A 741 2.79 11.18 23.91
C ALA A 741 2.91 11.34 22.39
N GLU A 742 3.10 12.57 21.90
CA GLU A 742 3.30 12.88 20.48
C GLU A 742 4.57 12.24 19.93
N THR A 743 5.68 12.29 20.68
CA THR A 743 6.93 11.63 20.30
C THR A 743 6.75 10.12 20.22
N THR A 744 6.04 9.53 21.18
CA THR A 744 5.76 8.09 21.20
C THR A 744 4.91 7.67 19.99
N LEU A 745 3.88 8.45 19.64
CA LEU A 745 3.06 8.26 18.44
C LEU A 745 3.87 8.41 17.15
N ASP A 746 4.75 9.41 17.09
CA ASP A 746 5.61 9.69 15.94
C ASP A 746 6.70 8.65 15.74
N ILE A 747 7.12 7.95 16.78
CA ILE A 747 7.98 6.77 16.66
C ILE A 747 7.16 5.56 16.20
N GLY A 748 5.93 5.42 16.71
CA GLY A 748 4.96 4.42 16.25
C GLY A 748 5.47 2.99 16.47
N PRO A 749 5.38 2.08 15.46
CA PRO A 749 5.77 0.68 15.63
C PRO A 749 7.23 0.47 16.09
N PHE A 750 8.11 1.46 15.90
CA PHE A 750 9.51 1.35 16.32
C PHE A 750 9.71 1.38 17.84
N ILE A 751 8.69 1.74 18.63
CA ILE A 751 8.77 1.58 20.09
C ILE A 751 8.98 0.12 20.48
N ALA A 752 8.53 -0.83 19.65
CA ALA A 752 8.72 -2.25 19.89
C ALA A 752 10.20 -2.70 19.82
N LEU A 753 11.12 -1.82 19.43
CA LEU A 753 12.56 -2.04 19.48
C LEU A 753 13.17 -1.72 20.86
N LEU A 754 12.43 -1.03 21.72
CA LEU A 754 12.87 -0.69 23.07
C LEU A 754 12.94 -1.94 23.96
N THR A 755 13.72 -1.87 25.04
CA THR A 755 13.75 -2.97 26.03
C THR A 755 12.45 -3.01 26.82
N LYS A 756 12.14 -4.16 27.43
CA LYS A 756 10.99 -4.27 28.35
C LYS A 756 10.93 -3.17 29.43
N ASP A 757 12.05 -2.79 30.04
CA ASP A 757 12.07 -1.73 31.06
C ASP A 757 11.72 -0.35 30.48
N GLU A 758 12.18 -0.05 29.26
CA GLU A 758 11.87 1.18 28.54
C GLU A 758 10.40 1.22 28.11
N LEU A 759 9.86 0.09 27.65
CA LEU A 759 8.47 -0.09 27.30
C LEU A 759 7.55 0.10 28.51
N ASN A 760 7.89 -0.47 29.66
CA ASN A 760 7.14 -0.29 30.90
C ASN A 760 7.06 1.18 31.32
N VAL A 761 8.15 1.95 31.17
CA VAL A 761 8.13 3.40 31.42
C VAL A 761 7.13 4.13 30.52
N LEU A 762 7.06 3.75 29.24
CA LEU A 762 6.10 4.36 28.31
C LEU A 762 4.67 3.91 28.60
N ALA A 763 4.46 2.64 28.94
CA ALA A 763 3.15 2.10 29.31
C ALA A 763 2.58 2.73 30.59
N GLU A 764 3.42 3.01 31.59
CA GLU A 764 3.02 3.72 32.81
C GLU A 764 2.61 5.18 32.52
N LYS A 765 3.30 5.85 31.59
CA LYS A 765 3.03 7.26 31.25
C LYS A 765 1.88 7.43 30.26
N PHE A 766 1.81 6.57 29.26
CA PHE A 766 0.97 6.72 28.05
C PHE A 766 0.30 5.39 27.64
N PRO A 767 -0.48 4.74 28.53
CA PRO A 767 -1.04 3.41 28.29
C PRO A 767 -1.89 3.36 27.01
N ASP A 768 -2.74 4.37 26.79
CA ASP A 768 -3.62 4.42 25.61
C ASP A 768 -2.85 4.57 24.30
N THR A 769 -1.73 5.31 24.31
CA THR A 769 -0.83 5.44 23.17
C THR A 769 -0.19 4.10 22.81
N ILE A 770 0.22 3.30 23.80
CA ILE A 770 0.76 1.95 23.57
C ILE A 770 -0.28 1.04 22.93
N LEU A 771 -1.52 1.05 23.44
CA LEU A 771 -2.63 0.25 22.88
C LEU A 771 -2.99 0.67 21.46
N GLN A 772 -2.99 1.99 21.21
CA GLN A 772 -3.22 2.54 19.87
C GLN A 772 -2.15 2.08 18.87
N ILE A 773 -0.87 2.12 19.26
CA ILE A 773 0.24 1.66 18.41
C ILE A 773 0.15 0.16 18.15
N ALA A 774 -0.15 -0.64 19.18
CA ALA A 774 -0.32 -2.09 19.02
C ALA A 774 -1.43 -2.45 18.03
N LYS A 775 -2.52 -1.67 18.00
CA LYS A 775 -3.63 -1.85 17.06
C LYS A 775 -3.28 -1.38 15.63
N MET A 776 -2.49 -0.32 15.50
CA MET A 776 -2.05 0.21 14.20
C MET A 776 -0.91 -0.59 13.57
N ALA A 777 -0.22 -1.41 14.36
CA ALA A 777 0.75 -2.35 13.82
C ALA A 777 0.04 -3.27 12.82
N GLY A 778 0.49 -3.24 11.56
CA GLY A 778 -0.06 -4.09 10.50
C GLY A 778 0.16 -5.59 10.79
N PRO A 779 -0.06 -6.47 9.80
CA PRO A 779 0.01 -7.93 9.99
C PRO A 779 1.43 -8.47 10.28
N ALA A 780 2.44 -7.61 10.44
CA ALA A 780 3.78 -8.03 10.78
C ALA A 780 3.82 -8.53 12.25
N PRO A 781 4.50 -9.66 12.54
CA PRO A 781 4.61 -10.15 13.91
C PRO A 781 5.27 -9.12 14.81
N LEU A 782 4.58 -8.74 15.90
CA LEU A 782 5.12 -7.87 16.92
C LEU A 782 6.07 -8.64 17.85
N PRO A 783 7.15 -8.02 18.34
CA PRO A 783 8.05 -8.64 19.31
C PRO A 783 7.34 -9.08 20.59
N GLU A 784 7.78 -10.21 21.14
CA GLU A 784 7.23 -10.80 22.37
C GLU A 784 7.26 -9.83 23.55
N GLU A 785 8.36 -9.07 23.73
CA GLU A 785 8.50 -8.07 24.81
C GLU A 785 7.45 -6.96 24.72
N PHE A 786 7.13 -6.52 23.50
CA PHE A 786 6.12 -5.49 23.27
C PHE A 786 4.72 -6.02 23.57
N LEU A 787 4.37 -7.21 23.04
CA LEU A 787 3.09 -7.85 23.32
C LEU A 787 2.91 -8.17 24.81
N SER A 788 3.97 -8.61 25.50
CA SER A 788 3.97 -8.81 26.95
C SER A 788 3.71 -7.50 27.70
N THR A 789 4.29 -6.39 27.26
CA THR A 789 4.04 -5.06 27.86
C THR A 789 2.58 -4.63 27.65
N VAL A 790 2.05 -4.79 26.43
CA VAL A 790 0.64 -4.53 26.11
C VAL A 790 -0.27 -5.37 27.02
N PHE A 791 0.07 -6.65 27.20
CA PHE A 791 -0.66 -7.54 28.09
C PHE A 791 -0.65 -7.04 29.53
N GLU A 792 0.53 -6.75 30.09
CA GLU A 792 0.68 -6.24 31.46
C GLU A 792 -0.04 -4.90 31.67
N THR A 793 -0.03 -4.02 30.66
CA THR A 793 -0.72 -2.72 30.69
C THR A 793 -2.23 -2.89 30.86
N VAL A 794 -2.84 -3.76 30.06
CA VAL A 794 -4.28 -4.05 30.14
C VAL A 794 -4.58 -4.83 31.42
N HIS A 795 -3.84 -5.90 31.68
CA HIS A 795 -4.06 -6.79 32.81
C HIS A 795 -3.92 -6.06 34.14
N ASN A 796 -2.91 -5.21 34.35
CA ASN A 796 -2.71 -4.54 35.64
C ASN A 796 -3.69 -3.38 35.89
N SER A 797 -4.28 -2.80 34.84
CA SER A 797 -5.18 -1.65 34.95
C SER A 797 -6.61 -2.02 35.37
N THR A 798 -7.02 -3.28 35.19
CA THR A 798 -8.38 -3.74 35.49
C THR A 798 -8.51 -4.26 36.93
N VAL A 799 -9.54 -3.78 37.63
CA VAL A 799 -9.93 -4.27 38.96
C VAL A 799 -10.30 -5.76 38.86
N LEU A 800 -9.82 -6.57 39.80
CA LEU A 800 -10.17 -7.99 39.94
C LEU A 800 -11.69 -8.17 40.04
N ILE A 801 -12.35 -8.46 38.92
CA ILE A 801 -13.72 -8.98 38.93
C ILE A 801 -13.57 -10.46 39.27
N ALA A 802 -13.91 -10.82 40.52
CA ALA A 802 -13.95 -12.21 40.93
C ALA A 802 -14.89 -12.98 40.01
N ALA A 803 -14.40 -14.07 39.42
CA ALA A 803 -15.21 -14.94 38.58
C ALA A 803 -16.50 -15.33 39.32
N SER A 804 -17.66 -15.01 38.74
CA SER A 804 -18.95 -15.36 39.34
C SER A 804 -19.12 -16.88 39.35
N ASN A 805 -18.99 -17.51 40.51
CA ASN A 805 -19.42 -18.89 40.86
C ASN A 805 -19.52 -19.92 39.71
N HIS A 806 -18.48 -20.07 38.90
CA HIS A 806 -18.42 -21.09 37.84
C HIS A 806 -17.36 -22.15 38.19
N GLY A 807 -17.82 -23.22 38.86
CA GLY A 807 -17.03 -24.41 39.14
C GLY A 807 -16.06 -24.29 40.33
N THR A 808 -15.84 -25.39 41.04
CA THR A 808 -14.93 -25.48 42.20
C THR A 808 -13.45 -25.21 41.86
N GLY A 809 -13.08 -25.10 40.57
CA GLY A 809 -11.71 -24.91 40.09
C GLY A 809 -11.32 -23.50 39.63
N CYS A 810 -12.25 -22.54 39.54
CA CYS A 810 -11.96 -21.16 39.12
C CYS A 810 -11.93 -20.16 40.29
N ILE A 811 -11.97 -20.64 41.53
CA ILE A 811 -11.95 -19.80 42.73
C ILE A 811 -10.58 -19.13 42.85
N GLY A 812 -10.57 -17.79 42.84
CA GLY A 812 -9.34 -17.00 42.95
C GLY A 812 -8.54 -16.87 41.66
N ILE A 813 -9.04 -17.44 40.54
CA ILE A 813 -8.45 -17.27 39.22
C ILE A 813 -9.17 -16.12 38.51
N ARG A 814 -8.38 -15.20 37.94
CA ARG A 814 -8.91 -14.10 37.15
C ARG A 814 -9.40 -14.64 35.80
N ALA A 815 -10.56 -14.16 35.34
CA ALA A 815 -11.10 -14.54 34.03
C ALA A 815 -10.94 -13.36 33.05
N PRO A 816 -10.60 -13.60 31.78
CA PRO A 816 -10.61 -12.56 30.75
C PRO A 816 -12.01 -11.98 30.56
N SER A 817 -12.10 -10.66 30.41
CA SER A 817 -13.32 -9.94 30.02
C SER A 817 -13.30 -9.56 28.53
N SER A 818 -14.47 -9.24 27.96
CA SER A 818 -14.56 -8.80 26.55
C SER A 818 -13.72 -7.54 26.28
N ASP A 819 -13.75 -6.57 27.20
CA ASP A 819 -13.00 -5.32 27.08
C ASP A 819 -11.49 -5.59 26.99
N GLU A 820 -10.98 -6.53 27.79
CA GLU A 820 -9.57 -6.91 27.77
C GLU A 820 -9.22 -7.65 26.48
N ILE A 821 -10.02 -8.63 26.05
CA ILE A 821 -9.75 -9.39 24.82
C ILE A 821 -9.67 -8.44 23.61
N ILE A 822 -10.57 -7.46 23.51
CA ILE A 822 -10.57 -6.46 22.44
C ILE A 822 -9.32 -5.56 22.50
N LYS A 823 -8.92 -5.09 23.69
CA LYS A 823 -7.74 -4.23 23.86
C LYS A 823 -6.43 -4.96 23.54
N LEU A 824 -6.36 -6.26 23.83
CA LEU A 824 -5.13 -7.05 23.72
C LEU A 824 -4.77 -7.42 22.27
N GLY A 825 -5.75 -7.69 21.39
CA GLY A 825 -5.45 -8.17 20.03
C GLY A 825 -4.54 -9.40 20.04
N GLU A 826 -3.39 -9.35 19.35
CA GLU A 826 -2.38 -10.44 19.38
C GLU A 826 -1.80 -10.70 20.78
N ALA A 827 -1.80 -9.73 21.69
CA ALA A 827 -1.32 -9.91 23.07
C ALA A 827 -2.20 -10.86 23.90
N ASN A 828 -3.36 -11.29 23.38
CA ASN A 828 -4.15 -12.38 23.99
C ASN A 828 -3.33 -13.69 24.11
N ALA A 829 -2.27 -13.86 23.31
CA ALA A 829 -1.34 -14.98 23.42
C ALA A 829 -0.64 -15.11 24.79
N PHE A 830 -0.73 -14.11 25.67
CA PHE A 830 -0.12 -14.13 27.01
C PHE A 830 -1.05 -14.59 28.12
N TRP A 831 -2.34 -14.83 27.86
CA TRP A 831 -3.24 -15.42 28.85
C TRP A 831 -2.78 -16.81 29.27
N SER A 832 -2.82 -17.11 30.58
CA SER A 832 -2.55 -18.48 31.03
C SER A 832 -3.68 -19.43 30.62
N VAL A 833 -3.35 -20.73 30.54
CA VAL A 833 -4.33 -21.79 30.24
C VAL A 833 -5.49 -21.77 31.23
N GLN A 834 -5.23 -21.55 32.51
CA GLN A 834 -6.24 -21.52 33.56
C GLN A 834 -7.18 -20.31 33.41
N GLU A 835 -6.64 -19.12 33.10
CA GLU A 835 -7.45 -17.92 32.88
C GLU A 835 -8.38 -18.11 31.67
N LEU A 836 -7.87 -18.65 30.56
CA LEU A 836 -8.68 -18.96 29.37
C LEU A 836 -9.80 -19.97 29.67
N GLN A 837 -9.53 -21.01 30.48
CA GLN A 837 -10.54 -21.98 30.90
C GLN A 837 -11.63 -21.35 31.78
N CYS A 838 -11.25 -20.41 32.65
CA CYS A 838 -12.17 -19.72 33.56
C CYS A 838 -12.93 -18.55 32.91
N MET A 839 -12.68 -18.24 31.64
CA MET A 839 -13.43 -17.25 30.87
C MET A 839 -14.94 -17.50 30.94
N GLY A 840 -15.76 -16.45 31.04
CA GLY A 840 -17.22 -16.57 31.04
C GLY A 840 -17.77 -17.10 29.70
N THR A 841 -18.89 -17.81 29.73
CA THR A 841 -19.59 -18.32 28.52
C THR A 841 -19.94 -17.18 27.56
N ASP A 842 -20.55 -16.10 28.07
CA ASP A 842 -20.94 -14.95 27.25
C ASP A 842 -19.72 -14.20 26.68
N THR A 843 -18.64 -14.12 27.45
CA THR A 843 -17.38 -13.53 26.99
C THR A 843 -16.77 -14.34 25.86
N PHE A 844 -16.74 -15.67 25.99
CA PHE A 844 -16.24 -16.54 24.92
C PHE A 844 -17.08 -16.39 23.64
N ILE A 845 -18.41 -16.49 23.74
CA ILE A 845 -19.31 -16.37 22.57
C ILE A 845 -19.11 -15.05 21.84
N LYS A 846 -18.94 -13.94 22.56
CA LYS A 846 -18.78 -12.60 21.95
C LYS A 846 -17.41 -12.37 21.30
N ASN A 847 -16.39 -13.14 21.65
CA ASN A 847 -15.01 -12.86 21.24
C ASN A 847 -14.29 -14.04 20.56
N VAL A 848 -14.95 -15.19 20.36
CA VAL A 848 -14.31 -16.39 19.79
C VAL A 848 -13.69 -16.14 18.42
N GLU A 849 -14.33 -15.33 17.55
CA GLU A 849 -13.77 -15.02 16.24
C GLU A 849 -12.49 -14.17 16.33
N LEU A 850 -12.45 -13.18 17.23
CA LEU A 850 -11.25 -12.39 17.51
C LEU A 850 -10.13 -13.26 18.11
N LEU A 851 -10.47 -14.16 19.05
CA LEU A 851 -9.50 -15.12 19.58
C LEU A 851 -9.02 -16.09 18.49
N GLY A 852 -9.90 -16.42 17.54
CA GLY A 852 -9.60 -17.24 16.38
C GLY A 852 -8.68 -16.56 15.35
N THR A 853 -8.45 -15.26 15.41
CA THR A 853 -7.46 -14.59 14.55
C THR A 853 -6.05 -14.56 15.16
N VAL A 854 -5.91 -14.82 16.46
CA VAL A 854 -4.64 -14.72 17.17
C VAL A 854 -3.74 -15.91 16.85
N THR A 855 -2.69 -15.66 16.07
CA THR A 855 -1.74 -16.70 15.63
C THR A 855 -0.68 -17.02 16.68
N GLY A 856 -0.48 -16.14 17.67
CA GLY A 856 0.52 -16.31 18.73
C GLY A 856 0.18 -17.36 19.80
N PHE A 857 -1.02 -17.95 19.79
CA PHE A 857 -1.39 -18.95 20.79
C PHE A 857 -0.57 -20.24 20.68
N ASN A 858 -0.07 -20.73 21.81
CA ASN A 858 0.57 -22.03 21.88
C ASN A 858 -0.46 -23.17 21.89
N LYS A 859 0.02 -24.40 21.64
CA LYS A 859 -0.84 -25.60 21.57
C LYS A 859 -1.71 -25.81 22.82
N SER A 860 -1.19 -25.55 24.02
CA SER A 860 -1.95 -25.73 25.26
C SER A 860 -3.07 -24.69 25.42
N GLN A 861 -2.84 -23.45 24.98
CA GLN A 861 -3.87 -22.40 24.95
C GLN A 861 -4.95 -22.70 23.91
N LEU A 862 -4.57 -23.15 22.70
CA LEU A 862 -5.54 -23.57 21.67
C LEU A 862 -6.43 -24.71 22.17
N ILE A 863 -5.85 -25.71 22.87
CA ILE A 863 -6.62 -26.79 23.51
C ILE A 863 -7.59 -26.22 24.56
N ALA A 864 -7.14 -25.26 25.39
CA ALA A 864 -7.99 -24.63 26.39
C ALA A 864 -9.20 -23.93 25.77
N LEU A 865 -8.99 -23.18 24.68
CA LEU A 865 -10.05 -22.50 23.93
C LEU A 865 -10.99 -23.48 23.24
N LYS A 866 -10.46 -24.57 22.66
CA LYS A 866 -11.26 -25.64 22.07
C LYS A 866 -12.14 -26.34 23.12
N GLU A 867 -11.61 -26.66 24.29
CA GLU A 867 -12.43 -27.24 25.38
C GLU A 867 -13.44 -26.23 25.93
N LYS A 868 -13.12 -24.93 25.92
CA LYS A 868 -14.09 -23.88 26.22
C LYS A 868 -15.23 -23.88 25.20
N ALA A 869 -14.93 -23.99 23.91
CA ALA A 869 -15.94 -24.12 22.87
C ALA A 869 -16.88 -25.31 23.12
N LYS A 870 -16.33 -26.49 23.49
CA LYS A 870 -17.12 -27.69 23.83
C LYS A 870 -17.99 -27.47 25.07
N GLN A 871 -17.50 -26.75 26.08
CA GLN A 871 -18.29 -26.39 27.25
C GLN A 871 -19.49 -25.49 26.88
N VAL A 872 -19.29 -24.55 25.95
CA VAL A 872 -20.27 -23.52 25.58
C VAL A 872 -21.30 -24.05 24.58
N TRP A 873 -20.85 -24.77 23.55
CA TRP A 873 -21.70 -25.22 22.43
C TRP A 873 -22.16 -26.67 22.56
N GLY A 874 -21.69 -27.40 23.56
CA GLY A 874 -22.03 -28.82 23.77
C GLY A 874 -21.12 -29.76 22.98
N MET A 875 -21.63 -30.96 22.69
CA MET A 875 -20.87 -32.00 21.99
C MET A 875 -20.62 -31.60 20.53
N LEU A 876 -19.55 -32.12 19.93
CA LEU A 876 -19.14 -31.76 18.57
C LEU A 876 -20.23 -31.96 17.51
N PRO A 877 -21.07 -33.03 17.54
CA PRO A 877 -22.16 -33.17 16.58
C PRO A 877 -23.26 -32.10 16.67
N ASP A 878 -23.36 -31.40 17.81
CA ASP A 878 -24.33 -30.32 18.00
C ASP A 878 -23.85 -29.00 17.37
N TRP A 879 -22.55 -28.90 17.06
CA TRP A 879 -21.95 -27.69 16.52
C TRP A 879 -22.53 -27.37 15.14
N LYS A 880 -22.88 -26.09 14.95
CA LYS A 880 -23.38 -25.59 13.67
C LYS A 880 -22.21 -25.11 12.81
N LYS A 881 -22.46 -24.98 11.50
CA LYS A 881 -21.47 -24.49 10.52
C LYS A 881 -20.82 -23.18 10.95
N TYR A 882 -21.62 -22.25 11.49
CA TYR A 882 -21.13 -20.95 11.96
C TYR A 882 -20.25 -21.07 13.23
N HIS A 883 -20.47 -22.06 14.10
CA HIS A 883 -19.56 -22.36 15.22
C HIS A 883 -18.19 -22.80 14.71
N ILE A 884 -18.16 -23.74 13.77
CA ILE A 884 -16.90 -24.28 13.21
C ILE A 884 -16.08 -23.15 12.56
N ILE A 885 -16.74 -22.27 11.81
CA ILE A 885 -16.08 -21.16 11.11
C ILE A 885 -15.54 -20.10 12.09
N SER A 886 -16.27 -19.84 13.19
CA SER A 886 -15.87 -18.87 14.21
C SER A 886 -14.59 -19.24 14.97
N LEU A 887 -14.13 -20.50 14.91
CA LEU A 887 -12.93 -20.95 15.61
C LEU A 887 -11.65 -20.36 15.04
N GLY A 888 -11.59 -20.07 13.73
CA GLY A 888 -10.35 -19.64 13.06
C GLY A 888 -9.15 -20.55 13.40
N TYR A 889 -8.07 -19.96 13.89
CA TYR A 889 -6.83 -20.63 14.32
C TYR A 889 -7.04 -21.63 15.46
N ILE A 890 -8.08 -21.46 16.30
CA ILE A 890 -8.43 -22.41 17.38
C ILE A 890 -8.74 -23.80 16.82
N ALA A 891 -9.22 -23.89 15.58
CA ALA A 891 -9.55 -25.16 14.93
C ALA A 891 -8.36 -26.12 14.85
N LEU A 892 -7.11 -25.62 14.82
CA LEU A 892 -5.89 -26.45 14.77
C LEU A 892 -5.70 -27.35 16.00
N ALA A 893 -6.40 -27.07 17.11
CA ALA A 893 -6.39 -27.93 18.30
C ALA A 893 -7.30 -29.16 18.20
N LEU A 894 -8.17 -29.25 17.20
CA LEU A 894 -9.03 -30.42 16.97
C LEU A 894 -8.18 -31.61 16.54
N ASN A 895 -8.32 -32.74 17.21
CA ASN A 895 -7.65 -33.97 16.77
C ASN A 895 -8.44 -34.69 15.66
N GLU A 896 -7.86 -35.75 15.10
CA GLU A 896 -8.43 -36.50 13.96
C GLU A 896 -9.80 -37.10 14.28
N SER A 897 -10.02 -37.59 15.51
CA SER A 897 -11.32 -38.12 15.93
C SER A 897 -12.36 -37.02 16.11
N GLU A 898 -11.96 -35.87 16.68
CA GLU A 898 -12.84 -34.72 16.86
C GLU A 898 -13.26 -34.13 15.51
N ILE A 899 -12.34 -34.07 14.52
CA ILE A 899 -12.65 -33.61 13.15
C ILE A 899 -13.72 -34.50 12.49
N ARG A 900 -13.64 -35.83 12.69
CA ARG A 900 -14.63 -36.79 12.13
C ARG A 900 -16.01 -36.70 12.77
N GLU A 901 -16.14 -36.06 13.93
CA GLU A 901 -17.43 -35.87 14.61
C GLU A 901 -18.14 -34.56 14.19
N LEU A 902 -17.46 -33.67 13.46
CA LEU A 902 -18.03 -32.42 12.96
C LEU A 902 -18.92 -32.66 11.74
N ASP A 903 -19.98 -31.86 11.57
CA ASP A 903 -20.75 -31.81 10.32
C ASP A 903 -19.99 -31.00 9.25
N LEU A 904 -19.28 -31.71 8.37
CA LEU A 904 -18.53 -31.14 7.25
C LEU A 904 -19.29 -31.26 5.92
N ASN A 905 -20.62 -31.37 5.90
CA ASN A 905 -21.39 -31.51 4.65
C ASN A 905 -21.29 -30.32 3.67
N SER A 906 -20.75 -29.18 4.11
CA SER A 906 -20.70 -27.93 3.36
C SER A 906 -19.28 -27.55 2.97
N ILE A 907 -19.08 -27.34 1.67
CA ILE A 907 -17.81 -26.84 1.15
C ILE A 907 -17.42 -25.47 1.71
N ASP A 908 -18.38 -24.61 2.07
CA ASP A 908 -18.09 -23.31 2.65
C ASP A 908 -17.45 -23.44 4.05
N THR A 909 -17.87 -24.44 4.82
CA THR A 909 -17.27 -24.78 6.14
C THR A 909 -15.86 -25.33 5.97
N VAL A 910 -15.68 -26.26 5.03
CA VAL A 910 -14.35 -26.81 4.73
C VAL A 910 -13.42 -25.74 4.17
N ALA A 911 -13.90 -24.85 3.31
CA ALA A 911 -13.11 -23.75 2.77
C ALA A 911 -12.61 -22.79 3.84
N ALA A 912 -13.36 -22.59 4.93
CA ALA A 912 -12.88 -21.82 6.07
C ALA A 912 -11.79 -22.54 6.87
N LEU A 913 -11.92 -23.87 7.07
CA LEU A 913 -10.88 -24.69 7.70
C LEU A 913 -9.60 -24.73 6.86
N SER A 914 -9.75 -24.82 5.53
CA SER A 914 -8.64 -24.80 4.56
C SER A 914 -7.87 -23.48 4.50
N GLN A 915 -8.34 -22.41 5.16
CA GLN A 915 -7.58 -21.16 5.31
C GLN A 915 -6.39 -21.32 6.26
N GLN A 916 -6.46 -22.28 7.19
CA GLN A 916 -5.34 -22.60 8.06
C GLN A 916 -4.37 -23.52 7.30
N THR A 917 -3.07 -23.25 7.40
CA THR A 917 -2.04 -23.97 6.62
C THR A 917 -1.27 -24.99 7.43
N GLU A 918 -1.44 -24.97 8.75
CA GLU A 918 -0.65 -25.72 9.73
C GLU A 918 -1.32 -27.02 10.19
N TRP A 919 -2.33 -27.51 9.45
CA TRP A 919 -2.90 -28.83 9.67
C TRP A 919 -1.83 -29.92 9.50
N THR A 920 -1.83 -30.91 10.39
CA THR A 920 -1.02 -32.12 10.18
C THR A 920 -1.56 -32.91 8.98
N PRO A 921 -0.73 -33.75 8.32
CA PRO A 921 -1.22 -34.63 7.25
C PRO A 921 -2.41 -35.52 7.66
N ASP A 922 -2.44 -35.98 8.91
CA ASP A 922 -3.51 -36.83 9.45
C ASP A 922 -4.80 -36.04 9.72
N GLN A 923 -4.68 -34.81 10.22
CA GLN A 923 -5.81 -33.89 10.36
C GLN A 923 -6.39 -33.51 8.99
N ALA A 924 -5.54 -33.15 8.02
CA ALA A 924 -5.96 -32.84 6.65
C ALA A 924 -6.68 -34.02 5.98
N THR A 925 -6.19 -35.25 6.21
CA THR A 925 -6.85 -36.48 5.76
C THR A 925 -8.23 -36.63 6.40
N SER A 926 -8.36 -36.32 7.70
CA SER A 926 -9.63 -36.41 8.42
C SER A 926 -10.64 -35.35 7.96
N ILE A 927 -10.20 -34.13 7.64
CA ILE A 927 -11.05 -33.07 7.06
C ILE A 927 -11.57 -33.50 5.69
N LEU A 928 -10.69 -34.01 4.83
CA LEU A 928 -11.05 -34.50 3.50
C LEU A 928 -12.04 -35.66 3.57
N GLN A 929 -11.78 -36.67 4.41
CA GLN A 929 -12.66 -37.83 4.57
C GLN A 929 -14.02 -37.42 5.15
N GLY A 930 -14.04 -36.60 6.22
CA GLY A 930 -15.28 -36.11 6.82
C GLY A 930 -16.15 -35.35 5.81
N PHE A 931 -15.55 -34.46 4.99
CA PHE A 931 -16.28 -33.78 3.92
C PHE A 931 -16.92 -34.77 2.93
N LEU A 932 -16.18 -35.76 2.45
CA LEU A 932 -16.69 -36.74 1.47
C LEU A 932 -17.82 -37.59 2.07
N GLU A 933 -17.66 -38.03 3.31
CA GLU A 933 -18.64 -38.84 4.03
C GLU A 933 -19.93 -38.04 4.31
N ASP A 934 -19.82 -36.86 4.92
CA ASP A 934 -20.97 -36.04 5.34
C ASP A 934 -21.72 -35.42 4.16
N SER A 935 -21.00 -35.05 3.10
CA SER A 935 -21.64 -34.56 1.87
C SER A 935 -22.19 -35.68 0.98
N SER A 936 -21.93 -36.95 1.34
CA SER A 936 -22.25 -38.13 0.53
C SER A 936 -21.70 -38.02 -0.91
N GLN A 937 -20.51 -37.43 -1.06
CA GLN A 937 -19.84 -37.25 -2.35
C GLN A 937 -18.66 -38.19 -2.46
N THR A 938 -18.45 -38.71 -3.66
CA THR A 938 -17.20 -39.36 -4.04
C THR A 938 -16.28 -38.37 -4.75
N VAL A 939 -14.98 -38.65 -4.79
CA VAL A 939 -13.99 -37.79 -5.45
C VAL A 939 -14.33 -37.53 -6.92
N ASN A 940 -14.98 -38.49 -7.60
CA ASN A 940 -15.41 -38.35 -8.99
C ASN A 940 -16.64 -37.43 -9.16
N GLU A 941 -17.38 -37.09 -8.10
CA GLU A 941 -18.54 -36.20 -8.13
C GLU A 941 -18.17 -34.75 -7.83
N LEU A 942 -16.98 -34.52 -7.30
CA LEU A 942 -16.49 -33.20 -6.92
C LEU A 942 -16.53 -32.22 -8.10
N LYS A 943 -17.06 -31.04 -7.82
CA LYS A 943 -17.10 -29.90 -8.73
C LYS A 943 -15.85 -29.06 -8.58
N SER A 944 -15.58 -28.23 -9.58
CA SER A 944 -14.51 -27.23 -9.55
C SER A 944 -14.50 -26.39 -8.26
N PHE A 945 -15.65 -25.92 -7.79
CA PHE A 945 -15.72 -25.19 -6.53
C PHE A 945 -15.47 -26.05 -5.27
N HIS A 946 -15.74 -27.36 -5.31
CA HIS A 946 -15.32 -28.28 -4.24
C HIS A 946 -13.79 -28.40 -4.19
N LEU A 947 -13.14 -28.55 -5.35
CA LEU A 947 -11.68 -28.59 -5.42
C LEU A 947 -11.06 -27.27 -4.94
N ALA A 948 -11.62 -26.12 -5.35
CA ALA A 948 -11.16 -24.81 -4.90
C ALA A 948 -11.31 -24.60 -3.39
N GLY A 949 -12.41 -25.07 -2.78
CA GLY A 949 -12.64 -24.97 -1.34
C GLY A 949 -11.81 -25.94 -0.49
N LEU A 950 -11.50 -27.13 -1.01
CA LEU A 950 -10.62 -28.09 -0.33
C LEU A 950 -9.18 -27.56 -0.19
N GLY A 951 -8.71 -26.76 -1.15
CA GLY A 951 -7.41 -26.08 -1.04
C GLY A 951 -6.26 -27.05 -0.74
N ALA A 952 -5.46 -26.74 0.28
CA ALA A 952 -4.33 -27.56 0.71
C ALA A 952 -4.72 -29.00 1.13
N ASN A 953 -5.97 -29.22 1.57
CA ASN A 953 -6.47 -30.55 1.91
C ASN A 953 -6.54 -31.49 0.69
N LEU A 954 -6.47 -30.97 -0.55
CA LEU A 954 -6.30 -31.80 -1.74
C LEU A 954 -4.98 -32.58 -1.74
N CYS A 955 -3.95 -32.12 -1.03
CA CYS A 955 -2.69 -32.86 -0.87
C CYS A 955 -2.81 -34.07 0.07
N ALA A 956 -3.97 -34.29 0.70
CA ALA A 956 -4.25 -35.50 1.48
C ALA A 956 -4.89 -36.63 0.63
N LEU A 957 -5.25 -36.36 -0.62
CA LEU A 957 -5.72 -37.40 -1.55
C LEU A 957 -4.61 -38.41 -1.85
N ASN A 958 -5.00 -39.68 -2.05
CA ASN A 958 -4.08 -40.66 -2.60
C ASN A 958 -4.04 -40.58 -4.14
N THR A 959 -3.06 -41.27 -4.74
CA THR A 959 -2.84 -41.25 -6.20
C THR A 959 -3.99 -41.87 -7.00
N THR A 960 -4.78 -42.77 -6.42
CA THR A 960 -5.95 -43.39 -7.07
C THR A 960 -7.12 -42.41 -7.10
N ASP A 961 -7.34 -41.69 -6.01
CA ASP A 961 -8.41 -40.70 -5.89
C ASP A 961 -8.19 -39.52 -6.83
N ILE A 962 -6.94 -39.03 -6.96
CA ILE A 962 -6.60 -37.96 -7.92
C ILE A 962 -7.02 -38.35 -9.35
N LYS A 963 -6.79 -39.61 -9.77
CA LYS A 963 -7.19 -40.11 -11.09
C LYS A 963 -8.69 -40.16 -11.30
N SER A 964 -9.47 -40.20 -10.22
CA SER A 964 -10.93 -40.27 -10.29
C SER A 964 -11.59 -38.89 -10.46
N ILE A 965 -10.85 -37.80 -10.23
CA ILE A 965 -11.34 -36.43 -10.44
C ILE A 965 -11.71 -36.25 -11.91
N ARG A 966 -12.86 -35.64 -12.20
CA ARG A 966 -13.27 -35.36 -13.59
C ARG A 966 -12.35 -34.31 -14.21
N ILE A 967 -11.78 -34.63 -15.37
CA ILE A 967 -10.90 -33.72 -16.13
C ILE A 967 -11.56 -32.36 -16.38
N THR A 968 -12.88 -32.31 -16.64
CA THR A 968 -13.60 -31.04 -16.85
C THR A 968 -13.56 -30.15 -15.61
N GLU A 969 -13.72 -30.72 -14.42
CA GLU A 969 -13.73 -29.99 -13.15
C GLU A 969 -12.30 -29.59 -12.76
N PHE A 970 -11.33 -30.49 -12.93
CA PHE A 970 -9.90 -30.19 -12.75
C PHE A 970 -9.43 -29.06 -13.68
N SER A 971 -9.84 -29.09 -14.96
CA SER A 971 -9.45 -28.08 -15.97
C SER A 971 -9.88 -26.65 -15.60
N ALA A 972 -10.89 -26.51 -14.74
CA ALA A 972 -11.39 -25.21 -14.28
C ALA A 972 -10.58 -24.62 -13.11
N VAL A 973 -9.80 -25.44 -12.40
CA VAL A 973 -9.07 -25.06 -11.17
C VAL A 973 -7.57 -25.35 -11.20
N VAL A 974 -7.01 -25.69 -12.38
CA VAL A 974 -5.58 -26.04 -12.51
C VAL A 974 -4.68 -25.00 -11.87
N SER A 975 -4.93 -23.71 -12.10
CA SER A 975 -4.13 -22.63 -11.51
C SER A 975 -4.13 -22.61 -9.98
N ARG A 976 -5.21 -23.04 -9.31
CA ARG A 976 -5.25 -23.15 -7.84
C ARG A 976 -4.54 -24.41 -7.35
N VAL A 977 -4.73 -25.54 -8.04
CA VAL A 977 -3.99 -26.77 -7.73
C VAL A 977 -2.49 -26.55 -7.95
N GLY A 978 -2.12 -25.74 -8.94
CA GLY A 978 -0.75 -25.31 -9.22
C GLY A 978 -0.14 -24.34 -8.20
N MET A 979 -0.87 -23.97 -7.15
CA MET A 979 -0.31 -23.24 -6.00
C MET A 979 -0.03 -24.16 -4.81
N LEU A 980 -0.46 -25.43 -4.86
CA LEU A 980 -0.37 -26.36 -3.74
C LEU A 980 1.03 -26.98 -3.64
N THR A 981 1.54 -27.11 -2.42
CA THR A 981 2.85 -27.70 -2.12
C THR A 981 2.70 -29.17 -1.71
N CYS A 982 2.18 -30.00 -2.63
CA CYS A 982 1.98 -31.43 -2.37
C CYS A 982 3.30 -32.23 -2.49
N SER A 983 3.28 -33.48 -2.01
CA SER A 983 4.40 -34.40 -2.19
C SER A 983 4.62 -34.77 -3.67
N THR A 984 5.86 -35.10 -4.05
CA THR A 984 6.23 -35.43 -5.44
C THR A 984 5.33 -36.50 -6.09
N PRO A 985 4.93 -37.60 -5.43
CA PRO A 985 4.02 -38.58 -6.04
C PRO A 985 2.66 -38.01 -6.41
N LEU A 986 2.12 -37.07 -5.61
CA LEU A 986 0.85 -36.41 -5.92
C LEU A 986 1.01 -35.39 -7.05
N LEU A 987 2.12 -34.62 -7.04
CA LEU A 987 2.43 -33.71 -8.14
C LEU A 987 2.54 -34.45 -9.49
N GLN A 988 3.13 -35.66 -9.50
CA GLN A 988 3.20 -36.51 -10.69
C GLN A 988 1.82 -36.94 -11.20
N GLU A 989 0.86 -37.23 -10.31
CA GLU A 989 -0.50 -37.56 -10.72
C GLU A 989 -1.28 -36.33 -11.19
N PHE A 990 -1.15 -35.18 -10.52
CA PHE A 990 -1.69 -33.91 -11.02
C PHE A 990 -1.08 -33.51 -12.36
N LYS A 991 0.20 -33.84 -12.61
CA LYS A 991 0.87 -33.63 -13.90
C LYS A 991 0.17 -34.43 -15.00
N LYS A 992 -0.13 -35.72 -14.78
CA LYS A 992 -0.88 -36.56 -15.75
C LYS A 992 -2.29 -36.02 -16.02
N MET A 993 -2.94 -35.47 -14.99
CA MET A 993 -4.22 -34.79 -15.14
C MET A 993 -4.09 -33.52 -16.00
N ALA A 994 -3.04 -32.73 -15.79
CA ALA A 994 -2.74 -31.56 -16.62
C ALA A 994 -2.44 -31.96 -18.08
N GLU A 995 -1.78 -33.10 -18.31
CA GLU A 995 -1.54 -33.62 -19.66
C GLU A 995 -2.85 -33.98 -20.39
N SER A 996 -3.87 -34.41 -19.63
CA SER A 996 -5.20 -34.67 -20.17
C SER A 996 -5.96 -33.40 -20.54
N VAL A 997 -5.55 -32.23 -20.02
CA VAL A 997 -6.16 -30.92 -20.32
C VAL A 997 -5.41 -30.18 -21.42
N PHE A 998 -4.07 -30.17 -21.36
CA PHE A 998 -3.22 -29.32 -22.21
C PHE A 998 -2.37 -30.09 -23.23
N GLY A 999 -2.51 -31.41 -23.28
CA GLY A 999 -1.65 -32.29 -24.10
C GLY A 999 -0.37 -32.70 -23.36
N ILE A 1000 0.48 -33.51 -24.00
CA ILE A 1000 1.71 -34.04 -23.38
C ILE A 1000 2.67 -32.94 -22.92
N ALA A 1001 3.42 -33.21 -21.84
CA ALA A 1001 4.29 -32.20 -21.21
C ALA A 1001 5.30 -31.53 -22.15
N THR A 1002 5.85 -32.26 -23.12
CA THR A 1002 6.83 -31.73 -24.08
C THR A 1002 6.23 -30.76 -25.11
N GLY A 1003 4.90 -30.69 -25.23
CA GLY A 1003 4.19 -29.77 -26.12
C GLY A 1003 3.68 -28.50 -25.42
N TRP A 1004 3.95 -28.33 -24.12
CA TRP A 1004 3.47 -27.18 -23.36
C TRP A 1004 4.19 -25.89 -23.76
N ASN A 1005 3.44 -24.78 -23.80
CA ASN A 1005 3.97 -23.44 -24.07
C ASN A 1005 4.09 -22.61 -22.79
N SER A 1006 4.54 -21.36 -22.90
CA SER A 1006 4.72 -20.43 -21.77
C SER A 1006 3.45 -20.23 -20.93
N SER A 1007 2.28 -20.13 -21.59
CA SER A 1007 0.99 -19.95 -20.89
C SER A 1007 0.61 -21.18 -20.04
N VAL A 1008 0.84 -22.39 -20.55
CA VAL A 1008 0.58 -23.64 -19.83
C VAL A 1008 1.58 -23.83 -18.70
N MET A 1009 2.87 -23.63 -18.98
CA MET A 1009 3.94 -23.79 -17.98
C MET A 1009 3.69 -22.89 -16.75
N HIS A 1010 3.24 -21.66 -16.99
CA HIS A 1010 2.88 -20.77 -15.88
C HIS A 1010 1.54 -21.15 -15.22
N GLU A 1011 0.55 -21.69 -15.96
CA GLU A 1011 -0.76 -22.08 -15.38
C GLU A 1011 -0.65 -23.28 -14.42
N ILE A 1012 0.20 -24.26 -14.72
CA ILE A 1012 0.34 -25.48 -13.91
C ILE A 1012 1.12 -25.26 -12.60
N GLY A 1013 1.93 -24.21 -12.51
CA GLY A 1013 2.66 -23.84 -11.30
C GLY A 1013 3.45 -25.00 -10.69
N THR A 1014 3.27 -25.26 -9.39
CA THR A 1014 3.96 -26.29 -8.61
C THR A 1014 3.75 -27.72 -9.14
N ILE A 1015 2.71 -27.98 -9.95
CA ILE A 1015 2.52 -29.27 -10.63
C ILE A 1015 3.73 -29.62 -11.51
N ALA A 1016 4.45 -28.61 -12.02
CA ALA A 1016 5.68 -28.83 -12.79
C ALA A 1016 6.80 -29.51 -11.98
N GLY A 1017 6.75 -29.48 -10.63
CA GLY A 1017 7.62 -30.28 -9.76
C GLY A 1017 7.44 -31.81 -9.93
N GLY A 1018 6.35 -32.25 -10.57
CA GLY A 1018 6.06 -33.63 -10.92
C GLY A 1018 6.59 -34.08 -12.30
N LEU A 1019 7.32 -33.23 -13.04
CA LEU A 1019 7.93 -33.61 -14.31
C LEU A 1019 9.02 -34.67 -14.11
N HIS A 1020 9.11 -35.62 -15.03
CA HIS A 1020 10.17 -36.63 -15.04
C HIS A 1020 11.41 -36.15 -15.81
N GLU A 1021 12.53 -36.86 -15.63
CA GLU A 1021 13.83 -36.52 -16.24
C GLU A 1021 13.76 -36.30 -17.76
N GLU A 1022 13.14 -37.23 -18.50
CA GLU A 1022 13.06 -37.12 -19.96
C GLU A 1022 12.17 -35.96 -20.43
N GLU A 1023 11.13 -35.63 -19.67
CA GLU A 1023 10.24 -34.51 -19.97
C GLU A 1023 10.97 -33.19 -19.76
N LEU A 1024 11.62 -33.05 -18.60
CA LEU A 1024 12.37 -31.84 -18.24
C LEU A 1024 13.54 -31.57 -19.20
N LYS A 1025 14.25 -32.63 -19.61
CA LYS A 1025 15.33 -32.56 -20.60
C LYS A 1025 14.86 -32.18 -22.00
N ALA A 1026 13.64 -32.57 -22.38
CA ALA A 1026 13.06 -32.28 -23.68
C ALA A 1026 12.44 -30.87 -23.79
N LEU A 1027 12.26 -30.15 -22.68
CA LEU A 1027 11.70 -28.80 -22.70
C LEU A 1027 12.63 -27.81 -23.40
N ASP A 1028 12.06 -26.92 -24.21
CA ASP A 1028 12.80 -25.83 -24.82
C ASP A 1028 13.34 -24.87 -23.74
N LYS A 1029 14.56 -24.37 -23.96
CA LYS A 1029 15.19 -23.39 -23.05
C LYS A 1029 14.35 -22.12 -22.88
N ASP A 1030 13.59 -21.73 -23.91
CA ASP A 1030 12.75 -20.53 -23.90
C ASP A 1030 11.56 -20.68 -22.94
N LEU A 1031 11.25 -21.89 -22.45
CA LEU A 1031 10.20 -22.14 -21.46
C LEU A 1031 10.67 -21.96 -20.02
N MET A 1032 11.98 -22.00 -19.77
CA MET A 1032 12.58 -21.96 -18.44
C MET A 1032 12.18 -20.73 -17.59
N PRO A 1033 12.03 -19.52 -18.16
CA PRO A 1033 11.56 -18.36 -17.39
C PRO A 1033 10.08 -18.43 -16.98
N TYR A 1034 9.28 -19.28 -17.61
CA TYR A 1034 7.83 -19.34 -17.39
C TYR A 1034 7.41 -20.41 -16.38
N PHE A 1035 8.37 -21.12 -15.79
CA PHE A 1035 8.13 -21.82 -14.53
C PHE A 1035 7.72 -20.80 -13.47
N GLN A 1036 6.79 -21.17 -12.60
CA GLN A 1036 6.57 -20.39 -11.40
C GLN A 1036 7.76 -20.58 -10.44
N PRO A 1037 8.21 -19.53 -9.73
CA PRO A 1037 9.31 -19.62 -8.76
C PRO A 1037 9.15 -20.76 -7.74
N ALA A 1038 7.92 -20.98 -7.25
CA ALA A 1038 7.62 -22.07 -6.32
C ALA A 1038 7.83 -23.47 -6.95
N ALA A 1039 7.58 -23.64 -8.25
CA ALA A 1039 7.74 -24.92 -8.93
C ALA A 1039 9.21 -25.36 -8.95
N ILE A 1040 10.14 -24.44 -9.17
CA ILE A 1040 11.59 -24.72 -9.16
C ILE A 1040 12.01 -25.39 -7.86
N ARG A 1041 11.54 -24.90 -6.71
CA ARG A 1041 11.85 -25.46 -5.39
C ARG A 1041 11.34 -26.89 -5.20
N HIS A 1042 10.28 -27.28 -5.90
CA HIS A 1042 9.61 -28.57 -5.76
C HIS A 1042 10.12 -29.63 -6.74
N ILE A 1043 10.96 -29.27 -7.72
CA ILE A 1043 11.63 -30.25 -8.58
C ILE A 1043 12.70 -30.99 -7.74
N PRO A 1044 12.65 -32.33 -7.60
CA PRO A 1044 13.66 -33.08 -6.87
C PRO A 1044 15.07 -32.84 -7.41
N ALA A 1045 16.08 -32.76 -6.54
CA ALA A 1045 17.47 -32.44 -6.94
C ALA A 1045 18.03 -33.44 -7.97
N GLU A 1046 17.67 -34.72 -7.84
CA GLU A 1046 18.04 -35.79 -8.75
C GLU A 1046 17.47 -35.61 -10.16
N ILE A 1047 16.31 -34.96 -10.27
CA ILE A 1047 15.65 -34.65 -11.55
C ILE A 1047 16.14 -33.30 -12.06
N PHE A 1048 16.29 -32.29 -11.21
CA PHE A 1048 16.72 -30.94 -11.60
C PHE A 1048 18.09 -30.94 -12.30
N LYS A 1049 19.03 -31.80 -11.86
CA LYS A 1049 20.39 -31.89 -12.41
C LYS A 1049 20.44 -32.27 -13.90
N VAL A 1050 19.34 -32.73 -14.50
CA VAL A 1050 19.29 -33.20 -15.89
C VAL A 1050 19.15 -32.04 -16.88
N LEU A 1051 18.76 -30.85 -16.38
CA LEU A 1051 18.68 -29.62 -17.16
C LEU A 1051 20.03 -29.32 -17.80
N SER A 1052 20.04 -29.03 -19.09
CA SER A 1052 21.27 -28.64 -19.78
C SER A 1052 21.80 -27.30 -19.23
N PRO A 1053 23.11 -27.02 -19.37
CA PRO A 1053 23.64 -25.70 -19.06
C PRO A 1053 22.89 -24.56 -19.77
N GLU A 1054 22.39 -24.80 -20.97
CA GLU A 1054 21.62 -23.81 -21.73
C GLU A 1054 20.23 -23.58 -21.12
N GLN A 1055 19.54 -24.64 -20.69
CA GLN A 1055 18.25 -24.50 -19.99
C GLN A 1055 18.44 -23.74 -18.67
N ILE A 1056 19.46 -24.08 -17.87
CA ILE A 1056 19.73 -23.39 -16.60
C ILE A 1056 20.03 -21.90 -16.82
N ALA A 1057 20.81 -21.55 -17.85
CA ALA A 1057 21.11 -20.16 -18.18
C ALA A 1057 19.85 -19.34 -18.56
N ASN A 1058 18.81 -20.01 -19.06
CA ASN A 1058 17.55 -19.38 -19.45
C ASN A 1058 16.48 -19.42 -18.33
N LEU A 1059 16.79 -19.85 -17.11
CA LEU A 1059 15.83 -19.75 -15.99
C LEU A 1059 15.35 -18.31 -15.75
N GLY A 1060 16.18 -17.33 -16.07
CA GLY A 1060 15.96 -15.93 -15.71
C GLY A 1060 16.20 -15.67 -14.21
N PRO A 1061 16.31 -14.40 -13.80
CA PRO A 1061 16.75 -14.04 -12.44
C PRO A 1061 15.85 -14.61 -11.33
N GLU A 1062 14.52 -14.59 -11.54
CA GLU A 1062 13.55 -15.00 -10.53
C GLU A 1062 13.53 -16.49 -10.24
N ASN A 1063 13.57 -17.34 -11.27
CA ASN A 1063 13.59 -18.79 -11.10
C ASN A 1063 14.97 -19.29 -10.68
N ALA A 1064 16.04 -18.66 -11.18
CA ALA A 1064 17.40 -18.97 -10.75
C ALA A 1064 17.58 -18.73 -9.24
N ALA A 1065 17.04 -17.63 -8.70
CA ALA A 1065 17.08 -17.33 -7.27
C ALA A 1065 16.32 -18.34 -6.40
N MET A 1066 15.43 -19.14 -6.99
CA MET A 1066 14.67 -20.17 -6.27
C MET A 1066 15.35 -21.54 -6.25
N VAL A 1067 16.47 -21.72 -6.97
CA VAL A 1067 17.22 -22.97 -6.93
C VAL A 1067 17.73 -23.23 -5.52
N THR A 1068 17.35 -24.38 -4.96
CA THR A 1068 17.69 -24.75 -3.60
C THR A 1068 19.15 -25.15 -3.48
N LYS A 1069 19.72 -25.00 -2.27
CA LYS A 1069 21.09 -25.45 -1.98
C LYS A 1069 21.31 -26.92 -2.33
N LEU A 1070 20.30 -27.78 -2.10
CA LEU A 1070 20.38 -29.20 -2.43
C LEU A 1070 20.43 -29.41 -3.95
N GLN A 1071 19.60 -28.72 -4.73
CA GLN A 1071 19.67 -28.78 -6.19
C GLN A 1071 21.03 -28.31 -6.71
N SER A 1072 21.55 -27.18 -6.22
CA SER A 1072 22.85 -26.65 -6.64
C SER A 1072 24.00 -27.63 -6.39
N GLN A 1073 23.97 -28.42 -5.30
CA GLN A 1073 25.01 -29.41 -4.99
C GLN A 1073 25.10 -30.56 -6.01
N TYR A 1074 24.01 -30.84 -6.74
CA TYR A 1074 23.95 -31.88 -7.75
C TYR A 1074 24.35 -31.40 -9.15
N LEU A 1075 24.55 -30.09 -9.32
CA LEU A 1075 24.93 -29.50 -10.61
C LEU A 1075 26.42 -29.69 -10.91
N SER A 1076 26.73 -29.89 -12.18
CA SER A 1076 28.10 -29.84 -12.70
C SER A 1076 28.66 -28.41 -12.67
N ALA A 1077 29.98 -28.27 -12.79
CA ALA A 1077 30.62 -26.95 -12.84
C ALA A 1077 30.06 -26.03 -13.94
N LEU A 1078 29.75 -26.58 -15.12
CA LEU A 1078 29.18 -25.80 -16.23
C LEU A 1078 27.74 -25.37 -15.93
N GLN A 1079 26.95 -26.23 -15.29
CA GLN A 1079 25.59 -25.88 -14.87
C GLN A 1079 25.59 -24.83 -13.76
N LEU A 1080 26.54 -24.89 -12.82
CA LEU A 1080 26.73 -23.86 -11.80
C LEU A 1080 27.10 -22.51 -12.41
N GLN A 1081 27.96 -22.50 -13.43
CA GLN A 1081 28.27 -21.28 -14.18
C GLN A 1081 27.04 -20.72 -14.87
N SER A 1082 26.25 -21.57 -15.55
CA SER A 1082 24.98 -21.16 -16.16
C SER A 1082 23.98 -20.60 -15.13
N LEU A 1083 23.93 -21.20 -13.93
CA LEU A 1083 23.06 -20.71 -12.86
C LEU A 1083 23.48 -19.30 -12.43
N GLN A 1084 24.79 -19.06 -12.29
CA GLN A 1084 25.31 -17.72 -11.98
C GLN A 1084 24.93 -16.70 -13.07
N LEU A 1085 25.04 -17.08 -14.35
CA LEU A 1085 24.64 -16.20 -15.46
C LEU A 1085 23.14 -15.86 -15.41
N ALA A 1086 22.28 -16.83 -15.05
CA ALA A 1086 20.85 -16.59 -14.90
C ALA A 1086 20.54 -15.66 -13.71
N LEU A 1087 21.21 -15.85 -12.56
CA LEU A 1087 21.12 -14.97 -11.39
C LEU A 1087 21.53 -13.53 -11.72
N ASP A 1088 22.64 -13.39 -12.47
CA ASP A 1088 23.16 -12.10 -12.89
C ASP A 1088 22.30 -11.43 -13.98
N GLY A 1089 21.34 -12.16 -14.57
CA GLY A 1089 20.53 -11.69 -15.69
C GLY A 1089 21.35 -11.48 -16.97
N ALA A 1090 22.39 -12.29 -17.18
CA ALA A 1090 23.19 -12.29 -18.39
C ALA A 1090 22.48 -13.02 -19.53
N ARG A 1091 22.69 -12.57 -20.78
CA ARG A 1091 22.31 -13.35 -21.97
C ARG A 1091 23.47 -14.28 -22.35
N THR A 1092 23.27 -15.59 -22.40
CA THR A 1092 24.33 -16.54 -22.78
C THR A 1092 24.55 -16.64 -24.29
N SER A 1093 25.82 -16.57 -24.69
CA SER A 1093 26.50 -17.73 -25.28
C SER A 1093 27.67 -18.13 -24.37
N ILE A 1094 27.75 -19.41 -23.98
CA ILE A 1094 28.84 -19.99 -23.17
C ILE A 1094 30.21 -19.89 -23.90
N GLN A 1095 30.21 -19.59 -25.20
CA GLN A 1095 31.44 -19.45 -26.00
C GLN A 1095 32.23 -18.18 -25.68
N ASP A 1096 31.58 -17.05 -25.37
CA ASP A 1096 32.28 -15.80 -25.07
C ASP A 1096 33.04 -15.86 -23.72
N ALA A 1097 32.53 -16.64 -22.77
CA ALA A 1097 33.17 -16.84 -21.47
C ALA A 1097 34.43 -17.73 -21.54
N GLN A 1098 34.58 -18.57 -22.57
CA GLN A 1098 35.79 -19.36 -22.81
C GLN A 1098 36.80 -18.65 -23.72
N GLU A 1099 36.36 -17.74 -24.60
CA GLU A 1099 37.26 -16.93 -25.43
C GLU A 1099 37.87 -15.72 -24.67
N GLY A 1100 37.23 -15.25 -23.61
CA GLY A 1100 37.76 -14.18 -22.73
C GLY A 1100 39.04 -14.54 -21.95
N ALA A 1101 39.43 -15.82 -21.91
CA ALA A 1101 40.71 -16.24 -21.33
C ALA A 1101 41.87 -16.24 -22.34
N GLY A 1102 41.62 -15.88 -23.61
CA GLY A 1102 42.64 -15.97 -24.64
C GLY A 1102 42.31 -15.23 -25.93
N THR A 1103 42.03 -13.92 -25.89
CA THR A 1103 42.39 -13.00 -26.98
C THR A 1103 42.11 -11.55 -26.57
N THR A 1104 43.18 -10.77 -26.45
CA THR A 1104 43.11 -9.31 -26.51
C THR A 1104 42.58 -8.88 -27.88
N GLN A 1105 41.29 -8.56 -27.98
CA GLN A 1105 40.75 -7.75 -29.07
C GLN A 1105 40.46 -6.33 -28.58
N SER A 1106 40.92 -5.40 -29.42
CA SER A 1106 41.06 -3.97 -29.21
C SER A 1106 39.77 -3.25 -28.85
N MET A 1107 39.83 -2.47 -27.77
CA MET A 1107 38.91 -1.35 -27.56
C MET A 1107 38.99 -0.36 -28.74
N PRO A 1108 37.87 0.22 -29.19
CA PRO A 1108 37.91 1.50 -29.91
C PRO A 1108 38.32 2.57 -28.90
N THR A 1109 39.47 3.19 -29.16
CA THR A 1109 39.99 4.32 -28.40
C THR A 1109 38.95 5.43 -28.23
N PRO A 1110 38.80 6.01 -27.02
CA PRO A 1110 38.06 7.25 -26.85
C PRO A 1110 38.81 8.37 -27.55
N VAL A 1111 38.10 9.14 -28.38
CA VAL A 1111 38.60 10.40 -28.93
C VAL A 1111 38.74 11.38 -27.76
N SER A 1112 39.95 11.48 -27.21
CA SER A 1112 40.31 12.56 -26.31
C SER A 1112 40.50 13.84 -27.14
N SER A 1113 39.62 14.82 -26.98
CA SER A 1113 40.05 16.21 -27.14
C SER A 1113 40.57 16.69 -25.79
N CYS A 1114 41.88 16.60 -25.58
CA CYS A 1114 42.54 17.49 -24.64
C CYS A 1114 43.13 18.65 -25.44
N ALA A 1115 42.88 19.84 -24.94
CA ALA A 1115 43.54 21.06 -25.33
C ALA A 1115 45.07 20.88 -25.24
N ASP A 1116 45.76 21.33 -26.30
CA ASP A 1116 47.13 21.85 -26.18
C ASP A 1116 47.14 22.97 -25.13
N GLY A 1117 48.15 23.18 -24.30
CA GLY A 1117 49.47 22.58 -24.26
C GLY A 1117 50.40 23.57 -23.55
N PHE A 1118 51.06 23.11 -22.49
CA PHE A 1118 52.39 23.58 -22.10
C PHE A 1118 53.09 22.42 -21.39
N SER A 1119 53.98 21.71 -22.08
CA SER A 1119 55.29 21.41 -21.52
C SER A 1119 56.25 20.90 -22.59
N ALA A 1120 57.51 21.27 -22.42
CA ALA A 1120 58.62 20.97 -23.30
C ALA A 1120 59.11 19.51 -23.15
N GLY A 1121 59.59 18.95 -24.26
CA GLY A 1121 60.84 18.18 -24.31
C GLY A 1121 60.78 16.69 -23.99
N CYS A 1122 60.61 15.90 -25.04
CA CYS A 1122 61.11 14.52 -25.28
C CYS A 1122 61.93 13.82 -24.17
N SER A 1123 61.61 12.55 -23.89
CA SER A 1123 62.43 11.39 -24.35
C SER A 1123 61.82 10.05 -23.88
N ILE A 1124 61.97 9.05 -24.73
CA ILE A 1124 61.32 7.73 -24.76
C ILE A 1124 62.28 6.67 -24.16
N TRP A 1125 61.79 5.65 -23.42
CA TRP A 1125 62.02 4.18 -23.64
C TRP A 1125 61.71 3.26 -22.42
N LEU A 1126 60.69 2.40 -22.62
CA LEU A 1126 60.57 0.94 -22.43
C LEU A 1126 61.03 0.18 -21.15
N CYS A 1127 60.03 -0.49 -20.55
CA CYS A 1127 59.96 -1.92 -20.15
C CYS A 1127 60.90 -2.52 -19.08
N ALA A 1128 60.32 -3.13 -18.03
CA ALA A 1128 60.04 -4.60 -17.95
C ALA A 1128 60.06 -5.21 -16.51
N LEU A 1129 59.13 -6.17 -16.31
CA LEU A 1129 59.24 -7.44 -15.53
C LEU A 1129 59.11 -7.47 -13.97
N PHE A 1130 57.92 -7.94 -13.52
CA PHE A 1130 57.64 -9.25 -12.86
C PHE A 1130 57.95 -9.58 -11.36
N ILE A 1131 56.89 -10.12 -10.71
CA ILE A 1131 56.71 -11.21 -9.70
C ILE A 1131 57.32 -11.07 -8.30
N LEU A 1132 56.49 -11.22 -7.25
CA LEU A 1132 56.46 -12.42 -6.38
C LEU A 1132 55.37 -12.35 -5.28
N HIS A 1133 54.43 -13.28 -5.38
CA HIS A 1133 53.62 -13.94 -4.32
C HIS A 1133 54.51 -14.60 -3.22
N PRO A 1134 54.03 -15.31 -2.17
CA PRO A 1134 52.66 -15.51 -1.59
C PRO A 1134 52.60 -15.57 -0.03
N THR A 1135 51.45 -16.04 0.52
CA THR A 1135 51.12 -16.58 1.88
C THR A 1135 50.89 -15.51 2.98
N PHE A 1136 49.74 -15.43 3.66
CA PHE A 1136 48.85 -16.43 4.28
C PHE A 1136 47.36 -16.06 4.13
#